data_AF-A0A6H5IKT8-F1
#
_entry.id   AF-A0A6H5IKT8-F1
#
_cell.length_a   1.000
_cell.length_b   1.000
_cell.length_c   1.000
_cell.angle_alpha   90.00
_cell.angle_beta   90.00
_cell.angle_gamma   90.00
#
_symmetry.space_group_name_H-M   'P 1'
#
loop_
_entity.id
_entity.type
_entity.pdbx_description
1 polymer ?
#
loop_
_entity_poly.entity_id
_entity_poly.type
_entity_poly.pdbx_seq_one_letter_code
_entity_poly.pdbx_strand_id
1 'polypeptide(L)'
;MDQLTGKVCFEKLKNLKEKVKWEIDRERRTFFYEFGHSIRNWKGQLPDLRDIFLPEEIERLLVETMSWSWPDDSRKIIVEFVARSGYKDKPDVGQDGKPSVRRTTPVHRAARSLEHCNREIVNGELFKIYDRFDVNYTDEDGWTHFHVACMAGCDSPLHLALRHQRTDVFESLLRGGADPHSANEVGRTPLLLICQRNARDDYTEILNIYRRDDATARALFELSDEKFHPVQVDAQDKHGQAPLHLAVFRPGPKNSSSLVAYLRRRGANPNLADTMGLTPLHYAITGRDSDSCLAELFLDVDGEVDRTVQVDARDDDGWTPLHHAVNWDSKVAIETLLRRGADANLPSEQGSTPLHVMCEEKCDSDLAEFFFKINDDIQQKVHVDAQEEEGNTPLHLALKEGKKKMAELMLRRGANSNLVNAEGLTALHVLCKYDYDFYDLMVLLFKISREKHQPLKIDAQDNSGRTPLQWAVASLSPDAVEVLLDRGADLSSFVFPIESHFEERIEHYRRERIELKLRMTVGALGVVENLEKGGFELDRGDAITIMNLFAKYKVFEKPADLAKGWCKFEKKAKDIMVKPDLSLFDLVRLRPKQATKLLTYSDYLKFLKKYPADNLNQLIGTCAGHLCETMSRKFFKDWALDPFMELTRCRLPILTSEMIIEELPNEDLRNICLAATRLNS
;
A
#
# COMPACT_ATOMS: atom_id res chain seq x y z
N MET A 1 39.89 14.16 -22.27
CA MET A 1 39.10 13.45 -23.29
C MET A 1 38.21 14.48 -23.94
N ASP A 2 38.65 14.95 -25.10
CA ASP A 2 38.24 16.19 -25.72
C ASP A 2 36.80 16.16 -26.25
N GLN A 3 36.12 17.30 -26.12
CA GLN A 3 34.84 17.59 -26.73
C GLN A 3 35.02 17.65 -28.25
N LEU A 4 34.67 16.57 -28.96
CA LEU A 4 34.61 16.55 -30.41
C LEU A 4 33.44 17.44 -30.88
N THR A 5 33.75 18.63 -31.40
CA THR A 5 32.78 19.52 -32.04
C THR A 5 32.25 18.87 -33.33
N GLY A 6 30.98 19.10 -33.69
CA GLY A 6 30.30 18.44 -34.82
C GLY A 6 31.03 18.49 -36.17
N LYS A 7 31.92 19.47 -36.39
CA LYS A 7 32.79 19.57 -37.58
C LYS A 7 33.85 18.45 -37.65
N VAL A 8 34.44 18.06 -36.53
CA VAL A 8 35.48 17.01 -36.52
C VAL A 8 34.85 15.64 -36.77
N CYS A 9 33.64 15.42 -36.26
CA CYS A 9 32.90 14.19 -36.52
C CYS A 9 32.40 14.09 -37.97
N PHE A 10 32.02 15.21 -38.60
CA PHE A 10 31.65 15.28 -40.02
C PHE A 10 32.81 14.87 -40.94
N GLU A 11 33.99 15.45 -40.75
CA GLU A 11 35.18 15.10 -41.55
C GLU A 11 35.65 13.67 -41.29
N LYS A 12 35.45 13.16 -40.08
CA LYS A 12 35.73 11.75 -39.76
C LYS A 12 34.80 10.80 -40.53
N LEU A 13 33.50 11.12 -40.63
CA LEU A 13 32.54 10.32 -41.41
C LEU A 13 32.85 10.35 -42.91
N LYS A 14 33.25 11.51 -43.45
CA LYS A 14 33.66 11.65 -44.85
C LYS A 14 34.92 10.83 -45.16
N ASN A 15 35.94 10.92 -44.32
CA ASN A 15 37.16 10.11 -44.43
C ASN A 15 36.90 8.60 -44.27
N LEU A 16 35.95 8.22 -43.42
CA LEU A 16 35.52 6.82 -43.28
C LEU A 16 34.87 6.32 -44.58
N LYS A 17 33.99 7.12 -45.20
CA LYS A 17 33.38 6.78 -46.49
C LYS A 17 34.43 6.62 -47.60
N GLU A 18 35.36 7.58 -47.74
CA GLU A 18 36.34 7.59 -48.84
C GLU A 18 37.26 6.35 -48.86
N LYS A 19 37.42 5.67 -47.72
CA LYS A 19 38.24 4.47 -47.59
C LYS A 19 37.56 3.18 -48.03
N VAL A 20 36.27 3.22 -48.38
CA VAL A 20 35.45 2.01 -48.54
C VAL A 20 35.10 1.79 -50.00
N LYS A 21 35.48 0.63 -50.53
CA LYS A 21 34.93 0.16 -51.80
C LYS A 21 33.63 -0.58 -51.52
N TRP A 22 32.52 0.07 -51.83
CA TRP A 22 31.17 -0.48 -51.65
C TRP A 22 30.90 -1.80 -52.40
N GLU A 23 31.75 -2.20 -53.34
CA GLU A 23 31.65 -3.50 -54.04
C GLU A 23 32.25 -4.66 -53.22
N ILE A 24 33.10 -4.37 -52.22
CA ILE A 24 33.82 -5.39 -51.45
C ILE A 24 33.13 -5.63 -50.09
N ASP A 25 32.50 -6.81 -49.93
CA ASP A 25 31.77 -7.22 -48.72
C ASP A 25 32.54 -7.00 -47.41
N ARG A 26 33.83 -7.36 -47.39
CA ARG A 26 34.66 -7.25 -46.19
C ARG A 26 34.93 -5.80 -45.80
N GLU A 27 35.17 -4.91 -46.77
CA GLU A 27 35.40 -3.49 -46.52
C GLU A 27 34.13 -2.80 -46.05
N ARG A 28 32.98 -3.17 -46.63
CA ARG A 28 31.67 -2.73 -46.14
C ARG A 28 31.47 -3.11 -44.68
N ARG A 29 31.63 -4.38 -44.31
CA ARG A 29 31.48 -4.84 -42.90
C ARG A 29 32.34 -4.05 -41.92
N THR A 30 33.60 -3.81 -42.27
CA THR A 30 34.51 -2.99 -41.46
C THR A 30 34.00 -1.55 -41.32
N PHE A 31 33.55 -0.95 -42.42
CA PHE A 31 32.95 0.39 -42.41
C PHE A 31 31.74 0.46 -41.49
N PHE A 32 30.81 -0.49 -41.57
CA PHE A 32 29.61 -0.47 -40.72
C PHE A 32 29.95 -0.54 -39.22
N TYR A 33 30.95 -1.35 -38.85
CA TYR A 33 31.42 -1.45 -37.47
C TYR A 33 32.03 -0.13 -36.99
N GLU A 34 32.90 0.49 -37.80
CA GLU A 34 33.53 1.78 -37.48
C GLU A 34 32.52 2.94 -37.51
N PHE A 35 31.52 2.89 -38.38
CA PHE A 35 30.43 3.85 -38.50
C PHE A 35 29.56 3.83 -37.25
N GLY A 36 29.07 2.65 -36.84
CA GLY A 36 28.28 2.45 -35.63
C GLY A 36 29.01 2.94 -34.36
N HIS A 37 30.31 2.65 -34.24
CA HIS A 37 31.13 3.14 -33.13
C HIS A 37 31.32 4.66 -33.15
N SER A 38 31.45 5.25 -34.34
CA SER A 38 31.66 6.69 -34.50
C SER A 38 30.41 7.52 -34.20
N ILE A 39 29.21 6.97 -34.43
CA ILE A 39 27.95 7.67 -34.18
C ILE A 39 27.37 7.43 -32.77
N ARG A 40 27.78 6.36 -32.07
CA ARG A 40 27.26 5.96 -30.74
C ARG A 40 27.34 7.07 -29.67
N ASN A 41 28.32 7.97 -29.76
CA ASN A 41 28.52 9.06 -28.81
C ASN A 41 28.34 10.46 -29.43
N TRP A 42 27.59 10.56 -30.54
CA TRP A 42 27.39 11.84 -31.23
C TRP A 42 26.62 12.84 -30.35
N LYS A 43 27.24 13.98 -30.01
CA LYS A 43 26.63 15.07 -29.25
C LYS A 43 26.70 16.37 -30.06
N GLY A 44 25.55 16.89 -30.50
CA GLY A 44 25.44 18.10 -31.31
C GLY A 44 24.39 17.99 -32.42
N GLN A 45 24.28 19.01 -33.28
CA GLN A 45 23.40 19.00 -34.45
C GLN A 45 23.85 17.92 -35.44
N LEU A 46 22.90 17.16 -35.99
CA LEU A 46 23.15 16.10 -36.96
C LEU A 46 23.35 16.70 -38.36
N PRO A 47 24.30 16.18 -39.16
CA PRO A 47 24.47 16.61 -40.55
C PRO A 47 23.32 16.10 -41.42
N ASP A 48 23.01 16.78 -42.52
CA ASP A 48 22.21 16.15 -43.57
C ASP A 48 23.07 15.04 -44.18
N LEU A 49 22.62 13.80 -44.06
CA LEU A 49 23.35 12.64 -44.56
C LEU A 49 23.57 12.70 -46.08
N ARG A 50 22.73 13.45 -46.81
CA ARG A 50 22.89 13.66 -48.25
C ARG A 50 24.12 14.49 -48.62
N ASP A 51 24.69 15.24 -47.67
CA ASP A 51 25.95 15.97 -47.88
C ASP A 51 27.17 15.03 -47.87
N ILE A 52 27.01 13.80 -47.37
CA ILE A 52 28.09 12.82 -47.19
C ILE A 52 27.86 11.59 -48.06
N PHE A 53 26.63 11.07 -48.11
CA PHE A 53 26.26 9.83 -48.78
C PHE A 53 25.26 10.07 -49.91
N LEU A 54 25.40 9.31 -50.98
CA LEU A 54 24.39 9.24 -52.04
C LEU A 54 23.14 8.51 -51.50
N PRO A 55 21.93 8.81 -52.01
CA PRO A 55 20.70 8.14 -51.57
C PRO A 55 20.79 6.61 -51.63
N GLU A 56 21.44 6.07 -52.67
CA GLU A 56 21.62 4.63 -52.87
C GLU A 56 22.58 4.02 -51.85
N GLU A 57 23.56 4.80 -51.38
CA GLU A 57 24.48 4.39 -50.30
C GLU A 57 23.77 4.38 -48.95
N ILE A 58 22.88 5.35 -48.69
CA ILE A 58 22.06 5.39 -47.47
C ILE A 58 21.04 4.24 -47.47
N GLU A 59 20.39 3.98 -48.61
CA GLU A 59 19.47 2.85 -48.75
C GLU A 59 20.20 1.53 -48.52
N ARG A 60 21.38 1.34 -49.14
CA ARG A 60 22.22 0.16 -48.94
C ARG A 60 22.69 0.03 -47.49
N LEU A 61 23.01 1.16 -46.84
CA LEU A 61 23.36 1.21 -45.42
C LEU A 61 22.22 0.64 -44.57
N LEU A 62 20.99 1.11 -44.78
CA LEU A 62 19.81 0.64 -44.05
C LEU A 62 19.50 -0.84 -44.34
N VAL A 63 19.58 -1.28 -45.60
CA VAL A 63 19.35 -2.68 -46.01
C VAL A 63 20.37 -3.62 -45.37
N GLU A 64 21.67 -3.32 -45.43
CA GLU A 64 22.72 -4.18 -44.89
C GLU A 64 22.70 -4.20 -43.35
N THR A 65 22.35 -3.07 -42.71
CA THR A 65 22.15 -3.00 -41.25
C THR A 65 21.07 -3.99 -40.79
N MET A 66 20.00 -4.16 -41.56
CA MET A 66 18.91 -5.09 -41.27
C MET A 66 19.20 -6.54 -41.70
N SER A 67 20.20 -6.77 -42.54
CA SER A 67 20.48 -8.09 -43.12
C SER A 67 21.57 -8.88 -42.40
N TRP A 68 22.39 -8.25 -41.55
CA TRP A 68 23.49 -8.92 -40.85
C TRP A 68 23.19 -9.14 -39.36
N SER A 69 23.69 -10.24 -38.81
CA SER A 69 23.61 -10.56 -37.38
C SER A 69 24.73 -9.86 -36.61
N TRP A 70 24.38 -8.79 -35.87
CA TRP A 70 25.30 -8.01 -35.03
C TRP A 70 25.21 -8.43 -33.55
N PRO A 71 26.35 -8.50 -32.82
CA PRO A 71 26.39 -8.90 -31.41
C PRO A 71 26.05 -7.79 -30.39
N ASP A 72 25.68 -6.57 -30.81
CA ASP A 72 25.43 -5.39 -29.96
C ASP A 72 24.32 -4.49 -30.58
N ASP A 73 23.81 -3.48 -29.86
CA ASP A 73 22.72 -2.55 -30.24
C ASP A 73 23.02 -1.63 -31.44
N SER A 74 24.08 -1.91 -32.19
CA SER A 74 24.55 -1.09 -33.33
C SER A 74 23.49 -0.92 -34.41
N ARG A 75 22.60 -1.89 -34.60
CA ARG A 75 21.49 -1.80 -35.58
C ARG A 75 20.56 -0.63 -35.27
N LYS A 76 20.12 -0.52 -34.01
CA LYS A 76 19.22 0.54 -33.54
C LYS A 76 19.86 1.91 -33.65
N ILE A 77 21.12 2.03 -33.22
CA ILE A 77 21.88 3.28 -33.24
C ILE A 77 22.01 3.83 -34.68
N ILE A 78 22.31 2.97 -35.66
CA ILE A 78 22.47 3.38 -37.07
C ILE A 78 21.14 3.88 -37.64
N VAL A 79 20.06 3.13 -37.48
CA VAL A 79 18.75 3.51 -38.04
C VAL A 79 18.20 4.76 -37.37
N GLU A 80 18.32 4.86 -36.04
CA GLU A 80 17.92 6.06 -35.28
C GLU A 80 18.73 7.30 -35.72
N PHE A 81 20.03 7.15 -35.96
CA PHE A 81 20.88 8.25 -36.45
C PHE A 81 20.41 8.76 -37.82
N VAL A 82 20.07 7.85 -38.74
CA VAL A 82 19.54 8.21 -40.07
C VAL A 82 18.17 8.88 -39.96
N ALA A 83 17.27 8.37 -39.13
CA ALA A 83 15.96 8.98 -38.92
C ALA A 83 16.09 10.39 -38.30
N ARG A 84 16.96 10.56 -37.30
CA ARG A 84 17.19 11.84 -36.61
C ARG A 84 17.93 12.87 -37.48
N SER A 85 18.65 12.45 -38.51
CA SER A 85 19.25 13.37 -39.48
C SER A 85 18.20 14.04 -40.38
N GLY A 86 16.93 13.63 -40.30
CA GLY A 86 15.85 14.11 -41.17
C GLY A 86 15.84 13.47 -42.55
N TYR A 87 16.58 12.38 -42.76
CA TYR A 87 16.53 11.65 -44.02
C TYR A 87 15.15 11.00 -44.21
N LYS A 88 14.61 11.16 -45.42
CA LYS A 88 13.33 10.61 -45.85
C LYS A 88 13.49 9.90 -47.17
N ASP A 89 12.81 8.76 -47.31
CA ASP A 89 12.73 8.01 -48.56
C ASP A 89 12.09 8.85 -49.67
N LYS A 90 12.59 8.66 -50.89
CA LYS A 90 12.00 9.22 -52.10
C LYS A 90 11.71 8.05 -53.05
N PRO A 91 10.46 7.82 -53.46
CA PRO A 91 10.14 6.76 -54.41
C PRO A 91 10.79 7.04 -55.76
N ASP A 92 11.27 5.97 -56.38
CA ASP A 92 11.63 6.00 -57.79
C ASP A 92 10.38 6.30 -58.61
N VAL A 93 10.42 7.37 -59.40
CA VAL A 93 9.30 7.77 -60.24
C VAL A 93 9.55 7.25 -61.65
N GLY A 94 8.60 6.49 -62.19
CA GLY A 94 8.64 6.02 -63.57
C GLY A 94 8.55 7.17 -64.58
N GLN A 95 8.78 6.87 -65.86
CA GLN A 95 8.64 7.86 -66.95
C GLN A 95 7.22 8.46 -67.05
N ASP A 96 6.23 7.81 -66.45
CA ASP A 96 4.82 8.22 -66.38
C ASP A 96 4.50 9.12 -65.16
N GLY A 97 5.51 9.50 -64.36
CA GLY A 97 5.32 10.33 -63.18
C GLY A 97 4.74 9.58 -61.97
N LYS A 98 4.55 8.25 -62.04
CA LYS A 98 4.02 7.45 -60.94
C LYS A 98 5.14 6.79 -60.13
N PRO A 99 5.01 6.71 -58.79
CA PRO A 99 5.98 6.02 -57.96
C PRO A 99 5.97 4.52 -58.24
N SER A 100 7.16 3.93 -58.39
CA SER A 100 7.34 2.49 -58.53
C SER A 100 6.93 1.80 -57.23
N VAL A 101 5.87 1.00 -57.29
CA VAL A 101 5.32 0.29 -56.14
C VAL A 101 6.03 -1.04 -55.87
N ARG A 102 6.81 -1.59 -56.82
CA ARG A 102 7.56 -2.84 -56.61
C ARG A 102 8.98 -2.52 -56.15
N ARG A 103 9.20 -2.50 -54.83
CA ARG A 103 10.48 -2.16 -54.20
C ARG A 103 10.62 -2.85 -52.84
N THR A 104 11.63 -3.71 -52.72
CA THR A 104 12.03 -4.33 -51.44
C THR A 104 12.81 -3.32 -50.61
N THR A 105 12.17 -2.71 -49.61
CA THR A 105 12.78 -1.72 -48.70
C THR A 105 13.38 -2.36 -47.42
N PRO A 106 14.18 -1.61 -46.63
CA PRO A 106 14.60 -2.00 -45.29
C PRO A 106 13.48 -2.41 -44.35
N VAL A 107 12.28 -1.82 -44.46
CA VAL A 107 11.08 -2.23 -43.70
C VAL A 107 10.74 -3.70 -43.97
N HIS A 108 10.69 -4.12 -45.24
CA HIS A 108 10.45 -5.52 -45.61
C HIS A 108 11.57 -6.46 -45.15
N ARG A 109 12.83 -6.01 -45.25
CA ARG A 109 13.99 -6.80 -44.83
C ARG A 109 14.02 -7.02 -43.31
N ALA A 110 13.68 -6.01 -42.54
CA ALA A 110 13.53 -6.12 -41.08
C ALA A 110 12.44 -7.13 -40.68
N ALA A 111 11.36 -7.23 -41.47
CA ALA A 111 10.28 -8.20 -41.25
C ALA A 111 10.70 -9.67 -41.49
N ARG A 112 11.73 -9.92 -42.30
CA ARG A 112 12.22 -11.29 -42.58
C ARG A 112 13.05 -11.88 -41.43
N SER A 113 13.43 -11.06 -40.45
CA SER A 113 14.22 -11.41 -39.27
C SER A 113 13.52 -10.84 -38.03
N LEU A 114 12.44 -11.47 -37.56
CA LEU A 114 11.63 -10.95 -36.44
C LEU A 114 12.23 -11.25 -35.07
N GLU A 115 13.49 -10.85 -34.85
CA GLU A 115 14.07 -10.67 -33.53
C GLU A 115 13.40 -9.48 -32.82
N HIS A 116 13.32 -9.50 -31.48
CA HIS A 116 12.66 -8.44 -30.69
C HIS A 116 13.19 -7.03 -31.02
N CYS A 117 14.51 -6.91 -31.22
CA CYS A 117 15.20 -5.66 -31.54
C CYS A 117 14.74 -5.06 -32.89
N ASN A 118 14.35 -5.89 -33.86
CA ASN A 118 13.93 -5.42 -35.18
C ASN A 118 12.50 -4.86 -35.16
N ARG A 119 11.64 -5.29 -34.23
CA ARG A 119 10.27 -4.74 -34.08
C ARG A 119 10.28 -3.28 -33.61
N GLU A 120 11.09 -2.96 -32.59
CA GLU A 120 11.23 -1.57 -32.13
C GLU A 120 11.79 -0.64 -33.21
N ILE A 121 12.77 -1.13 -33.98
CA ILE A 121 13.41 -0.36 -35.06
C ILE A 121 12.38 -0.09 -36.18
N VAL A 122 11.54 -1.07 -36.52
CA VAL A 122 10.45 -0.90 -37.50
C VAL A 122 9.41 0.09 -37.00
N ASN A 123 8.84 -0.13 -35.80
CA ASN A 123 7.75 0.68 -35.24
C ASN A 123 8.18 2.11 -34.92
N GLY A 124 9.46 2.32 -34.56
CA GLY A 124 10.01 3.61 -34.15
C GLY A 124 10.68 4.40 -35.27
N GLU A 125 11.70 3.84 -35.92
CA GLU A 125 12.65 4.62 -36.72
C GLU A 125 12.52 4.41 -38.23
N LEU A 126 12.25 3.19 -38.71
CA LEU A 126 12.11 2.93 -40.14
C LEU A 126 10.84 3.58 -40.72
N PHE A 127 9.70 3.51 -40.03
CA PHE A 127 8.51 4.24 -40.50
C PHE A 127 8.64 5.77 -40.42
N LYS A 128 9.61 6.32 -39.68
CA LYS A 128 9.97 7.75 -39.79
C LYS A 128 10.72 8.05 -41.09
N ILE A 129 11.46 7.10 -41.64
CA ILE A 129 12.20 7.28 -42.90
C ILE A 129 11.27 7.00 -44.11
N TYR A 130 10.46 5.94 -44.02
CA TYR A 130 9.48 5.50 -45.02
C TYR A 130 8.06 5.89 -44.60
N ASP A 131 7.81 7.20 -44.43
CA ASP A 131 6.55 7.74 -43.90
C ASP A 131 5.47 8.03 -44.96
N ARG A 132 5.76 7.73 -46.24
CA ARG A 132 4.86 7.97 -47.36
C ARG A 132 3.78 6.89 -47.48
N PHE A 133 2.59 7.21 -47.00
CA PHE A 133 1.40 6.37 -47.07
C PHE A 133 0.77 6.27 -48.48
N ASP A 134 1.13 7.17 -49.39
CA ASP A 134 0.62 7.17 -50.77
C ASP A 134 1.38 6.21 -51.71
N VAL A 135 2.44 5.57 -51.21
CA VAL A 135 3.22 4.56 -51.92
C VAL A 135 3.16 3.24 -51.17
N ASN A 136 2.34 2.32 -51.67
CA ASN A 136 2.22 0.98 -51.10
C ASN A 136 3.32 0.06 -51.66
N TYR A 137 4.55 0.27 -51.21
CA TYR A 137 5.68 -0.55 -51.62
C TYR A 137 5.40 -2.03 -51.37
N THR A 138 5.68 -2.84 -52.37
CA THR A 138 5.51 -4.30 -52.37
C THR A 138 6.86 -4.94 -52.67
N ASP A 139 7.28 -5.89 -51.83
CA ASP A 139 8.50 -6.66 -52.06
C ASP A 139 8.31 -7.83 -53.05
N GLU A 140 9.37 -8.59 -53.27
CA GLU A 140 9.39 -9.75 -54.16
C GLU A 140 8.43 -10.87 -53.74
N ASP A 141 8.07 -10.95 -52.46
CA ASP A 141 7.14 -11.95 -51.90
C ASP A 141 5.68 -11.46 -51.92
N GLY A 142 5.44 -10.25 -52.42
CA GLY A 142 4.11 -9.63 -52.46
C GLY A 142 3.71 -8.93 -51.16
N TRP A 143 4.60 -8.83 -50.18
CA TRP A 143 4.32 -8.18 -48.90
C TRP A 143 4.44 -6.68 -49.07
N THR A 144 3.60 -5.96 -48.36
CA THR A 144 3.62 -4.50 -48.36
C THR A 144 4.08 -3.94 -47.02
N HIS A 145 4.43 -2.64 -46.98
CA HIS A 145 4.69 -1.94 -45.71
C HIS A 145 3.55 -2.11 -44.71
N PHE A 146 2.32 -2.22 -45.20
CA PHE A 146 1.14 -2.49 -44.38
C PHE A 146 1.16 -3.89 -43.76
N HIS A 147 1.51 -4.93 -44.54
CA HIS A 147 1.68 -6.29 -44.01
C HIS A 147 2.79 -6.35 -42.96
N VAL A 148 3.90 -5.65 -43.22
CA VAL A 148 5.02 -5.54 -42.28
C VAL A 148 4.61 -4.80 -41.00
N ALA A 149 3.86 -3.70 -41.11
CA ALA A 149 3.35 -2.97 -39.95
C ALA A 149 2.48 -3.87 -39.07
N CYS A 150 1.56 -4.63 -39.68
CA CYS A 150 0.73 -5.60 -38.95
C CYS A 150 1.58 -6.68 -38.27
N MET A 151 2.61 -7.20 -38.94
CA MET A 151 3.50 -8.22 -38.39
C MET A 151 4.41 -7.70 -37.26
N ALA A 152 4.77 -6.41 -37.32
CA ALA A 152 5.54 -5.73 -36.29
C ALA A 152 4.68 -5.31 -35.08
N GLY A 153 3.36 -5.54 -35.13
CA GLY A 153 2.44 -5.22 -34.03
C GLY A 153 1.86 -3.79 -34.06
N CYS A 154 2.06 -3.04 -35.15
CA CYS A 154 1.42 -1.73 -35.31
C CYS A 154 -0.11 -1.85 -35.29
N ASP A 155 -0.80 -0.83 -34.75
CA ASP A 155 -2.27 -0.73 -34.76
C ASP A 155 -2.81 -0.99 -36.19
N SER A 156 -3.68 -2.00 -36.36
CA SER A 156 -4.33 -2.27 -37.65
C SER A 156 -5.18 -1.06 -38.11
N PRO A 157 -5.66 -0.99 -39.36
CA PRO A 157 -6.60 0.04 -39.81
C PRO A 157 -7.87 0.11 -38.95
N LEU A 158 -8.35 -1.03 -38.43
CA LEU A 158 -9.48 -1.07 -37.49
C LEU A 158 -9.15 -0.36 -36.17
N HIS A 159 -8.02 -0.70 -35.54
CA HIS A 159 -7.49 -0.02 -34.36
C HIS A 159 -7.32 1.50 -34.56
N LEU A 160 -6.76 1.92 -35.70
CA LEU A 160 -6.61 3.34 -36.03
C LEU A 160 -7.95 4.04 -36.22
N ALA A 161 -8.89 3.41 -36.94
CA ALA A 161 -10.24 3.95 -37.12
C ALA A 161 -10.96 4.11 -35.77
N LEU A 162 -10.83 3.12 -34.87
CA LEU A 162 -11.34 3.21 -33.50
C LEU A 162 -10.67 4.35 -32.75
N ARG A 163 -9.33 4.44 -32.72
CA ARG A 163 -8.57 5.48 -32.02
C ARG A 163 -8.98 6.89 -32.46
N HIS A 164 -9.26 7.09 -33.75
CA HIS A 164 -9.69 8.35 -34.33
C HIS A 164 -11.22 8.55 -34.37
N GLN A 165 -12.00 7.65 -33.76
CA GLN A 165 -13.48 7.73 -33.68
C GLN A 165 -14.16 7.80 -35.06
N ARG A 166 -13.60 7.10 -36.06
CA ARG A 166 -14.11 7.05 -37.44
C ARG A 166 -14.92 5.78 -37.67
N THR A 167 -16.15 5.74 -37.16
CA THR A 167 -17.07 4.59 -37.32
C THR A 167 -17.36 4.30 -38.80
N ASP A 168 -17.48 5.34 -39.63
CA ASP A 168 -17.65 5.25 -41.08
C ASP A 168 -16.52 4.49 -41.77
N VAL A 169 -15.28 4.82 -41.40
CA VAL A 169 -14.07 4.16 -41.91
C VAL A 169 -13.97 2.74 -41.35
N PHE A 170 -14.27 2.55 -40.07
CA PHE A 170 -14.26 1.24 -39.42
C PHE A 170 -15.23 0.24 -40.10
N GLU A 171 -16.48 0.64 -40.34
CA GLU A 171 -17.47 -0.17 -41.06
C GLU A 171 -17.03 -0.47 -42.49
N SER A 172 -16.48 0.53 -43.20
CA SER A 172 -15.98 0.36 -44.57
C SER A 172 -14.83 -0.65 -44.63
N LEU A 173 -13.94 -0.64 -43.64
CA LEU A 173 -12.83 -1.59 -43.52
C LEU A 173 -13.34 -3.02 -43.26
N LEU A 174 -14.32 -3.20 -42.38
CA LEU A 174 -14.95 -4.51 -42.14
C LEU A 174 -15.66 -5.03 -43.41
N ARG A 175 -16.43 -4.17 -44.10
CA ARG A 175 -17.02 -4.49 -45.41
C ARG A 175 -15.96 -4.81 -46.47
N GLY A 176 -14.78 -4.20 -46.38
CA GLY A 176 -13.60 -4.48 -47.19
C GLY A 176 -12.88 -5.79 -46.86
N GLY A 177 -13.23 -6.46 -45.75
CA GLY A 177 -12.63 -7.74 -45.33
C GLY A 177 -11.50 -7.61 -44.32
N ALA A 178 -11.41 -6.49 -43.61
CA ALA A 178 -10.48 -6.36 -42.49
C ALA A 178 -10.81 -7.39 -41.39
N ASP A 179 -9.76 -7.99 -40.80
CA ASP A 179 -9.88 -9.04 -39.78
C ASP A 179 -10.34 -8.45 -38.42
N PRO A 180 -11.54 -8.83 -37.93
CA PRO A 180 -12.07 -8.36 -36.65
C PRO A 180 -11.30 -8.91 -35.43
N HIS A 181 -10.42 -9.90 -35.63
CA HIS A 181 -9.60 -10.53 -34.58
C HIS A 181 -8.16 -10.04 -34.54
N SER A 182 -7.78 -9.13 -35.44
CA SER A 182 -6.44 -8.53 -35.42
C SER A 182 -6.14 -7.99 -34.02
N ALA A 183 -4.95 -8.28 -33.50
CA ALA A 183 -4.54 -7.86 -32.17
C ALA A 183 -3.33 -6.92 -32.24
N ASN A 184 -3.34 -5.84 -31.46
CA ASN A 184 -2.19 -4.93 -31.35
C ASN A 184 -1.08 -5.48 -30.43
N GLU A 185 -0.03 -4.69 -30.17
CA GLU A 185 1.10 -5.10 -29.32
C GLU A 185 0.70 -5.59 -27.92
N VAL A 186 -0.42 -5.13 -27.36
CA VAL A 186 -0.92 -5.51 -26.03
C VAL A 186 -1.86 -6.71 -26.10
N GLY A 187 -2.11 -7.26 -27.30
CA GLY A 187 -3.06 -8.35 -27.52
C GLY A 187 -4.51 -7.89 -27.59
N ARG A 188 -4.77 -6.58 -27.72
CA ARG A 188 -6.15 -6.08 -27.77
C ARG A 188 -6.70 -6.20 -29.17
N THR A 189 -7.91 -6.75 -29.27
CA THR A 189 -8.71 -6.79 -30.50
C THR A 189 -9.50 -5.49 -30.67
N PRO A 190 -10.08 -5.21 -31.85
CA PRO A 190 -11.05 -4.15 -32.04
C PRO A 190 -12.17 -4.15 -30.98
N LEU A 191 -12.69 -5.32 -30.61
CA LEU A 191 -13.73 -5.43 -29.59
C LEU A 191 -13.25 -4.99 -28.20
N LEU A 192 -12.04 -5.39 -27.80
CA LEU A 192 -11.43 -4.96 -26.54
C LEU A 192 -11.22 -3.44 -26.50
N LEU A 193 -10.74 -2.85 -27.60
CA LEU A 193 -10.55 -1.40 -27.70
C LEU A 193 -11.87 -0.63 -27.64
N ILE A 194 -12.93 -1.15 -28.27
CA ILE A 194 -14.27 -0.59 -28.11
C ILE A 194 -14.58 -0.59 -26.61
N CYS A 195 -14.46 -1.73 -25.91
CA CYS A 195 -14.82 -1.89 -24.49
C CYS A 195 -13.99 -1.03 -23.51
N GLN A 196 -12.73 -0.73 -23.77
CA GLN A 196 -11.80 -0.11 -22.80
C GLN A 196 -11.94 1.41 -22.57
N ARG A 197 -12.71 2.15 -23.38
CA ARG A 197 -12.56 3.62 -23.50
C ARG A 197 -12.66 4.39 -22.18
N ASN A 198 -11.53 4.93 -21.75
CA ASN A 198 -11.40 5.90 -20.66
C ASN A 198 -11.79 7.29 -21.17
N ALA A 199 -12.95 7.78 -20.76
CA ALA A 199 -13.34 9.15 -21.01
C ALA A 199 -12.97 10.04 -19.80
N ARG A 200 -12.46 11.24 -20.06
CA ARG A 200 -12.15 12.24 -19.03
C ARG A 200 -13.26 13.30 -18.98
N ASP A 201 -13.81 13.47 -17.78
CA ASP A 201 -14.41 14.65 -17.15
C ASP A 201 -15.60 15.42 -17.78
N ASP A 202 -16.05 15.16 -19.03
CA ASP A 202 -17.32 15.73 -19.56
C ASP A 202 -18.43 14.69 -19.78
N TYR A 203 -19.45 14.70 -18.91
CA TYR A 203 -20.60 13.78 -18.92
C TYR A 203 -21.40 13.74 -20.23
N THR A 204 -21.52 14.85 -20.95
CA THR A 204 -22.35 14.90 -22.17
C THR A 204 -21.61 14.32 -23.38
N GLU A 205 -20.30 14.55 -23.42
CA GLU A 205 -19.41 13.96 -24.42
C GLU A 205 -19.27 12.45 -24.20
N ILE A 206 -19.19 12.01 -22.94
CA ILE A 206 -19.17 10.59 -22.52
C ILE A 206 -20.36 9.81 -23.08
N LEU A 207 -21.59 10.32 -22.92
CA LEU A 207 -22.80 9.61 -23.36
C LEU A 207 -22.86 9.45 -24.89
N ASN A 208 -22.36 10.44 -25.64
CA ASN A 208 -22.30 10.37 -27.10
C ASN A 208 -21.22 9.39 -27.57
N ILE A 209 -20.06 9.36 -26.89
CA ILE A 209 -19.00 8.38 -27.14
C ILE A 209 -19.52 6.97 -26.88
N TYR A 210 -20.23 6.71 -25.77
CA TYR A 210 -20.76 5.39 -25.47
C TYR A 210 -21.86 4.94 -26.44
N ARG A 211 -22.77 5.83 -26.84
CA ARG A 211 -23.74 5.48 -27.90
C ARG A 211 -23.04 5.09 -29.20
N ARG A 212 -21.94 5.76 -29.55
CA ARG A 212 -21.12 5.41 -30.72
C ARG A 212 -20.39 4.10 -30.53
N ASP A 213 -19.82 3.85 -29.36
CA ASP A 213 -19.10 2.60 -29.05
C ASP A 213 -20.05 1.40 -29.07
N ASP A 214 -21.25 1.54 -28.52
CA ASP A 214 -22.30 0.52 -28.57
C ASP A 214 -22.73 0.25 -30.02
N ALA A 215 -22.92 1.30 -30.83
CA ALA A 215 -23.24 1.15 -32.25
C ALA A 215 -22.08 0.49 -33.02
N THR A 216 -20.83 0.86 -32.71
CA THR A 216 -19.63 0.31 -33.35
C THR A 216 -19.44 -1.16 -32.95
N ALA A 217 -19.74 -1.54 -31.70
CA ALA A 217 -19.75 -2.93 -31.26
C ALA A 217 -20.81 -3.74 -32.03
N ARG A 218 -22.05 -3.23 -32.14
CA ARG A 218 -23.11 -3.92 -32.91
C ARG A 218 -22.71 -4.09 -34.37
N ALA A 219 -22.22 -3.04 -35.01
CA ALA A 219 -21.74 -3.09 -36.39
C ALA A 219 -20.59 -4.10 -36.56
N LEU A 220 -19.68 -4.20 -35.59
CA LEU A 220 -18.63 -5.22 -35.59
C LEU A 220 -19.21 -6.64 -35.60
N PHE A 221 -20.16 -6.95 -34.72
CA PHE A 221 -20.78 -8.28 -34.69
C PHE A 221 -21.61 -8.56 -35.94
N GLU A 222 -22.48 -7.64 -36.36
CA GLU A 222 -23.37 -7.80 -37.52
C GLU A 222 -22.58 -8.01 -38.83
N LEU A 223 -21.61 -7.14 -39.13
CA LEU A 223 -20.82 -7.22 -40.36
C LEU A 223 -19.87 -8.43 -40.38
N SER A 224 -19.44 -8.92 -39.22
CA SER A 224 -18.58 -10.09 -39.13
C SER A 224 -19.37 -11.40 -39.24
N ASP A 225 -20.59 -11.44 -38.68
CA ASP A 225 -21.54 -12.54 -38.84
C ASP A 225 -21.94 -12.72 -40.31
N GLU A 226 -22.24 -11.63 -41.03
CA GLU A 226 -22.55 -11.63 -42.47
C GLU A 226 -21.45 -12.28 -43.32
N LYS A 227 -20.20 -12.20 -42.87
CA LYS A 227 -19.03 -12.76 -43.55
C LYS A 227 -18.60 -14.13 -43.04
N PHE A 228 -19.38 -14.78 -42.18
CA PHE A 228 -19.05 -16.06 -41.55
C PHE A 228 -17.73 -16.04 -40.74
N HIS A 229 -17.33 -14.88 -40.20
CA HIS A 229 -16.18 -14.73 -39.30
C HIS A 229 -16.70 -14.29 -37.90
N PRO A 230 -17.27 -15.19 -37.10
CA PRO A 230 -17.91 -14.81 -35.84
C PRO A 230 -16.89 -14.21 -34.85
N VAL A 231 -17.20 -13.03 -34.33
CA VAL A 231 -16.34 -12.32 -33.37
C VAL A 231 -16.13 -13.16 -32.11
N GLN A 232 -14.87 -13.31 -31.69
CA GLN A 232 -14.49 -14.01 -30.46
C GLN A 232 -14.79 -13.11 -29.26
N VAL A 233 -15.98 -13.29 -28.68
CA VAL A 233 -16.49 -12.44 -27.59
C VAL A 233 -15.67 -12.54 -26.29
N ASP A 234 -14.98 -13.67 -26.09
CA ASP A 234 -14.15 -13.95 -24.91
C ASP A 234 -12.65 -13.81 -25.19
N ALA A 235 -12.24 -13.18 -26.31
CA ALA A 235 -10.83 -12.98 -26.62
C ALA A 235 -10.13 -12.14 -25.53
N GLN A 236 -9.06 -12.66 -24.94
CA GLN A 236 -8.31 -12.01 -23.87
C GLN A 236 -7.08 -11.27 -24.40
N ASP A 237 -6.78 -10.10 -23.83
CA ASP A 237 -5.50 -9.43 -24.07
C ASP A 237 -4.35 -10.09 -23.27
N LYS A 238 -3.14 -9.51 -23.33
CA LYS A 238 -1.98 -10.03 -22.59
C LYS A 238 -2.13 -10.00 -21.07
N HIS A 239 -3.12 -9.27 -20.54
CA HIS A 239 -3.45 -9.24 -19.12
C HIS A 239 -4.59 -10.22 -18.78
N GLY A 240 -5.04 -11.05 -19.73
CA GLY A 240 -6.19 -11.91 -19.51
C GLY A 240 -7.53 -11.17 -19.54
N GLN A 241 -7.55 -9.89 -19.87
CA GLN A 241 -8.80 -9.11 -19.86
C GLN A 241 -9.61 -9.42 -21.12
N ALA A 242 -10.80 -9.98 -20.94
CA ALA A 242 -11.82 -10.11 -21.99
C ALA A 242 -12.71 -8.85 -22.11
N PRO A 243 -13.45 -8.67 -23.23
CA PRO A 243 -14.34 -7.54 -23.46
C PRO A 243 -15.29 -7.25 -22.30
N LEU A 244 -15.77 -8.29 -21.62
CA LEU A 244 -16.69 -8.13 -20.50
C LEU A 244 -16.03 -7.44 -19.28
N HIS A 245 -14.75 -7.72 -18.97
CA HIS A 245 -14.00 -7.03 -17.91
C HIS A 245 -13.92 -5.52 -18.16
N LEU A 246 -13.63 -5.15 -19.41
CA LEU A 246 -13.46 -3.76 -19.81
C LEU A 246 -14.81 -3.02 -19.88
N ALA A 247 -15.85 -3.70 -20.35
CA ALA A 247 -17.18 -3.12 -20.50
C ALA A 247 -17.82 -2.76 -19.15
N VAL A 248 -17.61 -3.58 -18.11
CA VAL A 248 -18.15 -3.31 -16.75
C VAL A 248 -17.38 -2.20 -16.02
N PHE A 249 -16.12 -1.95 -16.38
CA PHE A 249 -15.30 -0.94 -15.70
C PHE A 249 -15.50 0.49 -16.27
N ARG A 250 -16.37 0.66 -17.28
CA ARG A 250 -16.63 1.96 -17.90
C ARG A 250 -17.40 2.90 -16.95
N PRO A 251 -16.90 4.12 -16.69
CA PRO A 251 -17.57 5.10 -15.83
C PRO A 251 -18.87 5.63 -16.46
N GLY A 252 -19.92 5.91 -15.67
CA GLY A 252 -21.11 6.64 -16.13
C GLY A 252 -22.45 5.89 -16.07
N PRO A 253 -23.59 6.62 -16.08
CA PRO A 253 -24.89 6.04 -15.77
C PRO A 253 -25.51 5.29 -16.96
N LYS A 254 -25.96 4.05 -16.70
CA LYS A 254 -26.89 3.22 -17.50
C LYS A 254 -26.43 2.70 -18.88
N ASN A 255 -25.50 3.34 -19.57
CA ASN A 255 -25.07 2.89 -20.91
C ASN A 255 -24.09 1.70 -20.88
N SER A 256 -23.23 1.56 -19.86
CA SER A 256 -22.37 0.38 -19.69
C SER A 256 -23.21 -0.92 -19.62
N SER A 257 -24.42 -0.85 -19.07
CA SER A 257 -25.38 -1.97 -19.02
C SER A 257 -25.88 -2.43 -20.40
N SER A 258 -25.98 -1.53 -21.40
CA SER A 258 -26.41 -1.90 -22.77
C SER A 258 -25.37 -2.78 -23.46
N LEU A 259 -24.09 -2.39 -23.40
CA LEU A 259 -23.01 -3.18 -23.97
C LEU A 259 -22.77 -4.48 -23.19
N VAL A 260 -22.80 -4.44 -21.85
CA VAL A 260 -22.67 -5.64 -21.00
C VAL A 260 -23.78 -6.65 -21.32
N ALA A 261 -25.05 -6.21 -21.38
CA ALA A 261 -26.17 -7.08 -21.74
C ALA A 261 -26.02 -7.65 -23.16
N TYR A 262 -25.57 -6.83 -24.11
CA TYR A 262 -25.34 -7.25 -25.49
C TYR A 262 -24.22 -8.30 -25.58
N LEU A 263 -23.08 -8.09 -24.91
CA LEU A 263 -21.98 -9.06 -24.85
C LEU A 263 -22.44 -10.38 -24.23
N ARG A 264 -23.23 -10.35 -23.14
CA ARG A 264 -23.81 -11.56 -22.54
C ARG A 264 -24.73 -12.30 -23.52
N ARG A 265 -25.60 -11.61 -24.26
CA ARG A 265 -26.45 -12.24 -25.31
C ARG A 265 -25.63 -12.84 -26.45
N ARG A 266 -24.44 -12.30 -26.73
CA ARG A 266 -23.47 -12.85 -27.70
C ARG A 266 -22.63 -13.99 -27.13
N GLY A 267 -22.90 -14.46 -25.91
CA GLY A 267 -22.27 -15.62 -25.29
C GLY A 267 -21.03 -15.32 -24.45
N ALA A 268 -20.77 -14.06 -24.09
CA ALA A 268 -19.65 -13.71 -23.22
C ALA A 268 -19.69 -14.50 -21.90
N ASN A 269 -18.56 -15.09 -21.50
CA ASN A 269 -18.44 -15.79 -20.22
C ASN A 269 -18.34 -14.79 -19.05
N PRO A 270 -19.32 -14.73 -18.13
CA PRO A 270 -19.28 -13.81 -16.99
C PRO A 270 -18.25 -14.20 -15.91
N ASN A 271 -17.66 -15.39 -16.00
CA ASN A 271 -16.77 -15.96 -14.99
C ASN A 271 -15.34 -16.13 -15.49
N LEU A 272 -15.00 -15.58 -16.66
CA LEU A 272 -13.64 -15.64 -17.17
C LEU A 272 -12.74 -14.80 -16.25
N ALA A 273 -11.66 -15.37 -15.73
CA ALA A 273 -10.69 -14.66 -14.91
C ALA A 273 -9.56 -14.08 -15.77
N ASP A 274 -9.05 -12.92 -15.37
CA ASP A 274 -7.85 -12.33 -15.93
C ASP A 274 -6.56 -12.93 -15.32
N THR A 275 -5.39 -12.37 -15.60
CA THR A 275 -4.11 -12.89 -15.08
C THR A 275 -3.91 -12.71 -13.57
N MET A 276 -4.81 -12.00 -12.88
CA MET A 276 -4.83 -11.82 -11.43
C MET A 276 -5.97 -12.60 -10.76
N GLY A 277 -6.67 -13.46 -11.52
CA GLY A 277 -7.84 -14.17 -11.03
C GLY A 277 -9.11 -13.32 -10.97
N LEU A 278 -9.06 -12.04 -11.36
CA LEU A 278 -10.21 -11.13 -11.27
C LEU A 278 -11.21 -11.44 -12.38
N THR A 279 -12.47 -11.66 -11.99
CA THR A 279 -13.60 -11.82 -12.92
C THR A 279 -14.27 -10.48 -13.23
N PRO A 280 -15.12 -10.37 -14.28
CA PRO A 280 -15.88 -9.14 -14.53
C PRO A 280 -16.71 -8.67 -13.32
N LEU A 281 -17.17 -9.56 -12.44
CA LEU A 281 -17.88 -9.15 -11.23
C LEU A 281 -16.98 -8.34 -10.29
N HIS A 282 -15.70 -8.68 -10.15
CA HIS A 282 -14.73 -7.91 -9.38
C HIS A 282 -14.54 -6.49 -9.95
N TYR A 283 -14.41 -6.38 -11.28
CA TYR A 283 -14.32 -5.08 -11.96
C TYR A 283 -15.58 -4.23 -11.82
N ALA A 284 -16.76 -4.86 -11.81
CA ALA A 284 -18.04 -4.16 -11.62
C ALA A 284 -18.18 -3.53 -10.23
N ILE A 285 -17.53 -4.09 -9.21
CA ILE A 285 -17.58 -3.60 -7.82
C ILE A 285 -16.54 -2.51 -7.55
N THR A 286 -15.37 -2.62 -8.17
CA THR A 286 -14.24 -1.67 -7.98
C THR A 286 -14.34 -0.41 -8.85
N GLY A 287 -15.46 -0.23 -9.56
CA GLY A 287 -15.71 0.91 -10.45
C GLY A 287 -15.69 2.27 -9.73
N ARG A 288 -15.34 3.33 -10.47
CA ARG A 288 -15.12 4.69 -9.92
C ARG A 288 -16.38 5.41 -9.43
N ASP A 289 -17.57 4.89 -9.72
CA ASP A 289 -18.83 5.48 -9.30
C ASP A 289 -19.33 4.73 -8.05
N SER A 290 -19.03 5.27 -6.86
CA SER A 290 -19.36 4.70 -5.54
C SER A 290 -20.85 4.39 -5.32
N ASP A 291 -21.74 4.94 -6.16
CA ASP A 291 -23.19 4.79 -6.10
C ASP A 291 -23.78 3.92 -7.22
N SER A 292 -22.99 3.47 -8.21
CA SER A 292 -23.50 2.83 -9.43
C SER A 292 -23.55 1.31 -9.28
N CYS A 293 -24.76 0.78 -9.11
CA CYS A 293 -25.04 -0.65 -8.99
C CYS A 293 -24.91 -1.41 -10.33
N LEU A 294 -23.71 -1.43 -10.91
CA LEU A 294 -23.39 -2.37 -11.99
C LEU A 294 -23.42 -3.82 -11.50
N ALA A 295 -23.25 -4.06 -10.20
CA ALA A 295 -23.40 -5.39 -9.61
C ALA A 295 -24.83 -5.93 -9.79
N GLU A 296 -25.87 -5.16 -9.45
CA GLU A 296 -27.28 -5.57 -9.70
C GLU A 296 -27.50 -5.85 -11.18
N LEU A 297 -27.11 -4.93 -12.06
CA LEU A 297 -27.31 -5.05 -13.50
C LEU A 297 -26.54 -6.24 -14.11
N PHE A 298 -25.34 -6.53 -13.62
CA PHE A 298 -24.54 -7.67 -14.06
C PHE A 298 -25.16 -9.00 -13.63
N LEU A 299 -25.73 -9.02 -12.41
CA LEU A 299 -26.36 -10.19 -11.81
C LEU A 299 -27.81 -10.40 -12.27
N ASP A 300 -28.56 -9.35 -12.68
CA ASP A 300 -29.98 -9.40 -13.09
C ASP A 300 -30.23 -9.88 -14.52
N VAL A 301 -29.19 -10.14 -15.33
CA VAL A 301 -29.40 -10.73 -16.67
C VAL A 301 -29.63 -12.24 -16.52
N ASP A 302 -30.79 -12.59 -15.99
CA ASP A 302 -31.37 -13.93 -16.01
C ASP A 302 -32.21 -14.10 -17.26
N GLY A 303 -31.98 -15.18 -18.02
CA GLY A 303 -33.03 -15.70 -18.91
C GLY A 303 -32.63 -16.35 -20.23
N GLU A 304 -31.42 -16.15 -20.78
CA GLU A 304 -31.17 -16.63 -22.17
C GLU A 304 -29.85 -17.39 -22.40
N VAL A 305 -28.89 -17.37 -21.46
CA VAL A 305 -27.58 -18.02 -21.65
C VAL A 305 -27.25 -18.87 -20.42
N ASP A 306 -26.92 -20.14 -20.65
CA ASP A 306 -26.65 -21.23 -19.71
C ASP A 306 -25.37 -21.03 -18.84
N ARG A 307 -25.10 -19.80 -18.41
CA ARG A 307 -23.88 -19.40 -17.67
C ARG A 307 -24.23 -18.43 -16.54
N THR A 308 -24.53 -18.97 -15.35
CA THR A 308 -24.76 -18.20 -14.12
C THR A 308 -23.49 -17.53 -13.64
N VAL A 309 -23.60 -16.30 -13.13
CA VAL A 309 -22.46 -15.56 -12.54
C VAL A 309 -22.01 -16.24 -11.24
N GLN A 310 -20.71 -16.48 -11.09
CA GLN A 310 -20.10 -16.98 -9.85
C GLN A 310 -19.89 -15.82 -8.87
N VAL A 311 -20.81 -15.66 -7.92
CA VAL A 311 -20.78 -14.58 -6.92
C VAL A 311 -19.58 -14.65 -5.97
N ASP A 312 -19.08 -15.87 -5.75
CA ASP A 312 -17.95 -16.17 -4.85
C ASP A 312 -16.68 -16.57 -5.61
N ALA A 313 -16.52 -16.11 -6.85
CA ALA A 313 -15.25 -16.26 -7.57
C ALA A 313 -14.11 -15.69 -6.72
N ARG A 314 -12.94 -16.32 -6.73
CA ARG A 314 -11.77 -15.89 -5.95
C ARG A 314 -10.65 -15.43 -6.89
N ASP A 315 -10.07 -14.29 -6.60
CA ASP A 315 -8.86 -13.82 -7.27
C ASP A 315 -7.60 -14.54 -6.73
N ASP A 316 -6.41 -14.17 -7.24
CA ASP A 316 -5.14 -14.82 -6.86
C ASP A 316 -4.79 -14.65 -5.37
N ASP A 317 -5.32 -13.62 -4.70
CA ASP A 317 -5.19 -13.42 -3.25
C ASP A 317 -6.30 -14.14 -2.45
N GLY A 318 -7.19 -14.85 -3.15
CA GLY A 318 -8.33 -15.55 -2.58
C GLY A 318 -9.50 -14.62 -2.24
N TRP A 319 -9.44 -13.35 -2.61
CA TRP A 319 -10.49 -12.38 -2.34
C TRP A 319 -11.70 -12.64 -3.23
N THR A 320 -12.87 -12.58 -2.62
CA THR A 320 -14.16 -12.63 -3.33
C THR A 320 -14.63 -11.22 -3.69
N PRO A 321 -15.59 -11.08 -4.62
CA PRO A 321 -16.31 -9.84 -4.86
C PRO A 321 -16.78 -9.13 -3.58
N LEU A 322 -17.18 -9.89 -2.56
CA LEU A 322 -17.63 -9.35 -1.27
C LEU A 322 -16.48 -8.70 -0.48
N HIS A 323 -15.25 -9.26 -0.51
CA HIS A 323 -14.08 -8.62 0.11
C HIS A 323 -13.77 -7.26 -0.51
N HIS A 324 -13.79 -7.20 -1.85
CA HIS A 324 -13.62 -5.94 -2.57
C HIS A 324 -14.71 -4.93 -2.20
N ALA A 325 -15.98 -5.34 -2.18
CA ALA A 325 -17.10 -4.47 -1.81
C ALA A 325 -16.96 -3.89 -0.39
N VAL A 326 -16.46 -4.69 0.56
CA VAL A 326 -16.16 -4.25 1.93
C VAL A 326 -15.00 -3.27 1.98
N ASN A 327 -13.88 -3.57 1.32
CA ASN A 327 -12.71 -2.68 1.29
C ASN A 327 -13.00 -1.32 0.64
N TRP A 328 -14.00 -1.24 -0.24
CA TRP A 328 -14.48 -0.01 -0.85
C TRP A 328 -15.67 0.66 -0.13
N ASP A 329 -16.12 0.12 1.02
CA ASP A 329 -17.27 0.61 1.80
C ASP A 329 -18.57 0.75 0.97
N SER A 330 -18.78 -0.13 -0.02
CA SER A 330 -19.94 -0.08 -0.90
C SER A 330 -21.10 -0.89 -0.33
N LYS A 331 -21.94 -0.25 0.49
CA LYS A 331 -23.15 -0.88 1.09
C LYS A 331 -24.08 -1.49 0.04
N VAL A 332 -24.25 -0.83 -1.11
CA VAL A 332 -25.09 -1.32 -2.21
C VAL A 332 -24.53 -2.62 -2.79
N ALA A 333 -23.22 -2.68 -3.07
CA ALA A 333 -22.59 -3.90 -3.58
C ALA A 333 -22.64 -5.05 -2.55
N ILE A 334 -22.39 -4.75 -1.28
CA ILE A 334 -22.50 -5.72 -0.17
C ILE A 334 -23.90 -6.32 -0.11
N GLU A 335 -24.95 -5.48 -0.06
CA GLU A 335 -26.32 -5.98 0.00
C GLU A 335 -26.68 -6.80 -1.23
N THR A 336 -26.30 -6.33 -2.41
CA THR A 336 -26.56 -7.05 -3.66
C THR A 336 -25.93 -8.44 -3.64
N LEU A 337 -24.63 -8.53 -3.33
CA LEU A 337 -23.90 -9.80 -3.32
C LEU A 337 -24.47 -10.78 -2.31
N LEU A 338 -24.72 -10.33 -1.06
CA LEU A 338 -25.29 -11.17 -0.01
C LEU A 338 -26.69 -11.67 -0.38
N ARG A 339 -27.56 -10.82 -0.93
CA ARG A 339 -28.90 -11.23 -1.39
C ARG A 339 -28.87 -12.17 -2.60
N ARG A 340 -27.77 -12.17 -3.37
CA ARG A 340 -27.53 -13.10 -4.48
C ARG A 340 -26.75 -14.36 -4.06
N GLY A 341 -26.59 -14.57 -2.75
CA GLY A 341 -26.05 -15.80 -2.18
C GLY A 341 -24.53 -15.84 -2.02
N ALA A 342 -23.86 -14.68 -2.01
CA ALA A 342 -22.44 -14.62 -1.65
C ALA A 342 -22.23 -15.08 -0.20
N ASP A 343 -21.26 -15.96 0.02
CA ASP A 343 -20.92 -16.45 1.35
C ASP A 343 -20.10 -15.40 2.13
N ALA A 344 -20.68 -14.95 3.24
CA ALA A 344 -20.09 -13.96 4.14
C ALA A 344 -18.84 -14.45 4.90
N ASN A 345 -18.50 -15.74 4.80
CA ASN A 345 -17.48 -16.38 5.62
C ASN A 345 -16.28 -16.92 4.82
N LEU A 346 -16.28 -16.77 3.49
CA LEU A 346 -15.16 -17.25 2.69
C LEU A 346 -13.88 -16.49 3.07
N PRO A 347 -12.78 -17.20 3.37
CA PRO A 347 -11.51 -16.56 3.67
C PRO A 347 -10.72 -16.24 2.38
N SER A 348 -9.83 -15.26 2.45
CA SER A 348 -8.72 -15.05 1.51
C SER A 348 -7.65 -16.14 1.65
N GLU A 349 -6.59 -16.10 0.85
CA GLU A 349 -5.45 -17.03 1.02
C GLU A 349 -4.73 -16.86 2.37
N GLN A 350 -4.79 -15.66 2.97
CA GLN A 350 -4.29 -15.37 4.32
C GLN A 350 -5.33 -15.67 5.42
N GLY A 351 -6.42 -16.38 5.10
CA GLY A 351 -7.47 -16.69 6.09
C GLY A 351 -8.39 -15.50 6.44
N SER A 352 -8.19 -14.32 5.85
CA SER A 352 -8.96 -13.10 6.16
C SER A 352 -10.36 -13.19 5.55
N THR A 353 -11.41 -13.06 6.37
CA THR A 353 -12.80 -13.02 5.90
C THR A 353 -13.26 -11.57 5.66
N PRO A 354 -14.41 -11.31 5.01
CA PRO A 354 -14.92 -9.94 4.87
C PRO A 354 -15.06 -9.20 6.22
N LEU A 355 -15.34 -9.94 7.30
CA LEU A 355 -15.43 -9.37 8.64
C LEU A 355 -14.07 -8.92 9.21
N HIS A 356 -12.97 -9.58 8.83
CA HIS A 356 -11.62 -9.15 9.17
C HIS A 356 -11.30 -7.81 8.49
N VAL A 357 -11.60 -7.71 7.18
CA VAL A 357 -11.40 -6.47 6.40
C VAL A 357 -12.17 -5.29 7.00
N MET A 358 -13.36 -5.52 7.57
CA MET A 358 -14.11 -4.47 8.31
C MET A 358 -13.41 -4.01 9.60
N CYS A 359 -12.62 -4.87 10.22
CA CYS A 359 -11.94 -4.56 11.47
C CYS A 359 -10.59 -3.86 11.26
N GLU A 360 -10.07 -3.84 10.03
CA GLU A 360 -8.88 -3.08 9.63
C GLU A 360 -9.13 -1.57 9.60
N GLU A 361 -8.07 -0.75 9.64
CA GLU A 361 -8.09 0.71 9.87
C GLU A 361 -9.15 1.50 9.07
N LYS A 362 -9.45 1.11 7.82
CA LYS A 362 -10.26 1.91 6.88
C LYS A 362 -11.78 1.92 7.13
N CYS A 363 -12.35 0.89 7.76
CA CYS A 363 -13.82 0.70 7.80
C CYS A 363 -14.46 1.17 9.13
N ASP A 364 -15.67 1.74 9.11
CA ASP A 364 -16.42 2.08 10.34
C ASP A 364 -17.32 0.92 10.81
N SER A 365 -17.62 0.91 12.11
CA SER A 365 -18.63 0.08 12.77
C SER A 365 -20.01 0.09 12.09
N ASP A 366 -20.43 1.21 11.50
CA ASP A 366 -21.71 1.31 10.78
C ASP A 366 -21.80 0.35 9.58
N LEU A 367 -20.67 0.05 8.93
CA LEU A 367 -20.62 -0.91 7.83
C LEU A 367 -20.83 -2.35 8.34
N ALA A 368 -20.20 -2.70 9.46
CA ALA A 368 -20.36 -4.02 10.07
C ALA A 368 -21.78 -4.24 10.62
N GLU A 369 -22.39 -3.22 11.23
CA GLU A 369 -23.80 -3.29 11.65
C GLU A 369 -24.73 -3.57 10.46
N PHE A 370 -24.52 -2.86 9.36
CA PHE A 370 -25.24 -3.08 8.10
C PHE A 370 -25.02 -4.50 7.57
N PHE A 371 -23.77 -4.96 7.50
CA PHE A 371 -23.41 -6.29 7.03
C PHE A 371 -24.06 -7.40 7.84
N PHE A 372 -24.01 -7.31 9.17
CA PHE A 372 -24.69 -8.30 10.00
C PHE A 372 -26.21 -8.25 9.83
N LYS A 373 -26.80 -7.06 9.71
CA LYS A 373 -28.25 -6.92 9.50
C LYS A 373 -28.69 -7.62 8.22
N ILE A 374 -27.99 -7.41 7.09
CA ILE A 374 -28.33 -8.08 5.84
C ILE A 374 -28.18 -9.60 5.99
N ASN A 375 -27.11 -10.07 6.63
CA ASN A 375 -26.91 -11.50 6.89
C ASN A 375 -28.01 -12.10 7.77
N ASP A 376 -28.46 -11.39 8.83
CA ASP A 376 -29.58 -11.79 9.67
C ASP A 376 -30.88 -11.88 8.84
N ASP A 377 -31.14 -10.87 7.99
CA ASP A 377 -32.33 -10.79 7.13
C ASP A 377 -32.39 -11.98 6.14
N ILE A 378 -31.24 -12.40 5.58
CA ILE A 378 -31.14 -13.56 4.68
C ILE A 378 -30.87 -14.89 5.41
N GLN A 379 -30.86 -14.88 6.75
CA GLN A 379 -30.61 -16.06 7.59
C GLN A 379 -29.23 -16.73 7.38
N GLN A 380 -28.23 -15.97 6.94
CA GLN A 380 -26.84 -16.41 6.83
C GLN A 380 -26.11 -16.16 8.15
N LYS A 381 -25.52 -17.22 8.72
CA LYS A 381 -24.72 -17.11 9.95
C LYS A 381 -23.32 -16.59 9.61
N VAL A 382 -22.95 -15.45 10.19
CA VAL A 382 -21.56 -14.91 10.11
C VAL A 382 -20.69 -15.49 11.23
N HIS A 383 -19.51 -15.99 10.88
CA HIS A 383 -18.52 -16.57 11.79
C HIS A 383 -17.61 -15.48 12.37
N VAL A 384 -18.01 -14.93 13.51
CA VAL A 384 -17.30 -13.84 14.22
C VAL A 384 -15.95 -14.24 14.83
N ASP A 385 -15.70 -15.54 14.93
CA ASP A 385 -14.51 -16.14 15.55
C ASP A 385 -13.56 -16.80 14.54
N ALA A 386 -13.75 -16.55 13.23
CA ALA A 386 -12.80 -16.98 12.21
C ALA A 386 -11.40 -16.41 12.54
N GLN A 387 -10.35 -17.18 12.25
CA GLN A 387 -8.96 -16.79 12.50
C GLN A 387 -8.21 -16.70 11.17
N GLU A 388 -7.54 -15.58 10.95
CA GLU A 388 -6.63 -15.41 9.81
C GLU A 388 -5.27 -16.12 10.05
N GLU A 389 -4.33 -16.05 9.11
CA GLU A 389 -3.02 -16.73 9.13
C GLU A 389 -2.20 -16.47 10.41
N GLU A 390 -2.20 -15.25 10.96
CA GLU A 390 -1.59 -14.91 12.24
C GLU A 390 -2.48 -15.25 13.45
N GLY A 391 -3.57 -15.98 13.23
CA GLY A 391 -4.50 -16.45 14.24
C GLY A 391 -5.39 -15.36 14.82
N ASN A 392 -5.36 -14.13 14.33
CA ASN A 392 -6.21 -13.07 14.85
C ASN A 392 -7.66 -13.32 14.44
N THR A 393 -8.58 -13.10 15.39
CA THR A 393 -10.01 -12.99 15.07
C THR A 393 -10.36 -11.54 14.71
N PRO A 394 -11.53 -11.27 14.11
CA PRO A 394 -12.00 -9.89 13.92
C PRO A 394 -11.98 -9.06 15.21
N LEU A 395 -12.26 -9.67 16.37
CA LEU A 395 -12.13 -9.00 17.67
C LEU A 395 -10.68 -8.61 17.98
N HIS A 396 -9.69 -9.47 17.72
CA HIS A 396 -8.28 -9.14 17.92
C HIS A 396 -7.87 -7.92 17.07
N LEU A 397 -8.27 -7.89 15.79
CA LEU A 397 -7.99 -6.77 14.89
C LEU A 397 -8.67 -5.48 15.36
N ALA A 398 -9.96 -5.54 15.71
CA ALA A 398 -10.69 -4.37 16.20
C ALA A 398 -10.10 -3.78 17.48
N LEU A 399 -9.59 -4.63 18.39
CA LEU A 399 -8.90 -4.21 19.61
C LEU A 399 -7.52 -3.61 19.32
N LYS A 400 -6.74 -4.23 18.44
CA LYS A 400 -5.43 -3.73 18.00
C LYS A 400 -5.52 -2.34 17.38
N GLU A 401 -6.51 -2.12 16.52
CA GLU A 401 -6.78 -0.82 15.86
C GLU A 401 -7.55 0.17 16.75
N GLY A 402 -7.93 -0.24 17.96
CA GLY A 402 -8.65 0.59 18.93
C GLY A 402 -10.05 1.04 18.54
N LYS A 403 -10.71 0.25 17.70
CA LYS A 403 -12.09 0.50 17.24
C LYS A 403 -13.10 0.04 18.29
N LYS A 404 -13.26 0.85 19.35
CA LYS A 404 -14.15 0.57 20.50
C LYS A 404 -15.55 0.07 20.09
N LYS A 405 -16.21 0.76 19.17
CA LYS A 405 -17.55 0.38 18.67
C LYS A 405 -17.55 -0.94 17.90
N MET A 406 -16.54 -1.18 17.08
CA MET A 406 -16.39 -2.42 16.33
C MET A 406 -16.16 -3.60 17.27
N ALA A 407 -15.26 -3.45 18.25
CA ALA A 407 -15.02 -4.45 19.28
C ALA A 407 -16.29 -4.75 20.10
N GLU A 408 -17.03 -3.71 20.51
CA GLU A 408 -18.33 -3.88 21.18
C GLU A 408 -19.30 -4.68 20.31
N LEU A 409 -19.42 -4.36 19.02
CA LEU A 409 -20.29 -5.08 18.09
C LEU A 409 -19.92 -6.56 18.00
N MET A 410 -18.63 -6.89 17.85
CA MET A 410 -18.16 -8.29 17.81
C MET A 410 -18.52 -9.04 19.09
N LEU A 411 -18.30 -8.43 20.26
CA LEU A 411 -18.65 -9.02 21.55
C LEU A 411 -20.16 -9.25 21.69
N ARG A 412 -20.98 -8.29 21.25
CA ARG A 412 -22.44 -8.44 21.26
C ARG A 412 -22.92 -9.53 20.31
N ARG A 413 -22.24 -9.70 19.17
CA ARG A 413 -22.43 -10.77 18.19
C ARG A 413 -21.87 -12.13 18.64
N GLY A 414 -21.23 -12.20 19.82
CA GLY A 414 -20.84 -13.43 20.48
C GLY A 414 -19.39 -13.85 20.25
N ALA A 415 -18.51 -12.94 19.86
CA ALA A 415 -17.09 -13.21 19.71
C ALA A 415 -16.47 -13.74 21.01
N ASN A 416 -15.75 -14.86 20.90
CA ASN A 416 -15.10 -15.51 22.03
C ASN A 416 -13.79 -14.78 22.39
N SER A 417 -13.83 -14.08 23.51
CA SER A 417 -12.71 -13.26 24.01
C SER A 417 -11.51 -14.07 24.53
N ASN A 418 -11.66 -15.40 24.66
CA ASN A 418 -10.60 -16.31 25.14
C ASN A 418 -9.88 -17.05 24.01
N LEU A 419 -10.24 -16.83 22.74
CA LEU A 419 -9.45 -17.35 21.62
C LEU A 419 -8.07 -16.68 21.62
N VAL A 420 -7.07 -17.45 21.20
CA VAL A 420 -5.68 -17.01 21.15
C VAL A 420 -5.22 -16.90 19.71
N ASN A 421 -4.47 -15.85 19.39
CA ASN A 421 -3.80 -15.72 18.09
C ASN A 421 -2.49 -16.55 18.03
N ALA A 422 -1.74 -16.43 16.94
CA ALA A 422 -0.48 -17.18 16.76
C ALA A 422 0.61 -16.82 17.79
N GLU A 423 0.52 -15.67 18.46
CA GLU A 423 1.38 -15.28 19.60
C GLU A 423 0.89 -15.84 20.95
N GLY A 424 -0.27 -16.51 20.98
CA GLY A 424 -0.91 -16.96 22.21
C GLY A 424 -1.72 -15.86 22.92
N LEU A 425 -1.91 -14.70 22.27
CA LEU A 425 -2.57 -13.55 22.88
C LEU A 425 -4.10 -13.69 22.81
N THR A 426 -4.77 -13.49 23.93
CA THR A 426 -6.23 -13.32 24.01
C THR A 426 -6.66 -11.86 23.82
N ALA A 427 -7.97 -11.59 23.76
CA ALA A 427 -8.49 -10.22 23.74
C ALA A 427 -7.99 -9.35 24.92
N LEU A 428 -7.85 -9.95 26.12
CA LEU A 428 -7.27 -9.25 27.28
C LEU A 428 -5.79 -8.90 27.06
N HIS A 429 -5.01 -9.81 26.48
CA HIS A 429 -3.62 -9.53 26.16
C HIS A 429 -3.50 -8.37 25.17
N VAL A 430 -4.31 -8.36 24.10
CA VAL A 430 -4.32 -7.28 23.12
C VAL A 430 -4.65 -5.93 23.78
N LEU A 431 -5.68 -5.88 24.62
CA LEU A 431 -6.03 -4.66 25.38
C LEU A 431 -4.90 -4.16 26.29
N CYS A 432 -4.15 -5.07 26.91
CA CYS A 432 -3.02 -4.71 27.77
C CYS A 432 -1.75 -4.36 26.98
N LYS A 433 -1.60 -4.90 25.77
CA LYS A 433 -0.46 -4.65 24.87
C LYS A 433 -0.54 -3.29 24.18
N TYR A 434 -1.73 -2.79 23.88
CA TYR A 434 -1.94 -1.54 23.14
C TYR A 434 -2.56 -0.43 24.03
N ASP A 435 -1.80 0.65 24.25
CA ASP A 435 -2.11 1.78 25.17
C ASP A 435 -2.97 2.87 24.51
N TYR A 436 -4.13 2.48 23.99
CA TYR A 436 -5.20 3.47 23.84
C TYR A 436 -5.93 3.52 25.18
N ASP A 437 -6.59 4.64 25.48
CA ASP A 437 -7.43 4.82 26.68
C ASP A 437 -8.61 3.83 26.68
N PHE A 438 -8.31 2.56 26.96
CA PHE A 438 -9.16 1.39 26.81
C PHE A 438 -9.74 0.92 28.13
N TYR A 439 -9.63 1.71 29.19
CA TYR A 439 -10.29 1.40 30.45
C TYR A 439 -11.77 1.05 30.21
N ASP A 440 -12.47 1.89 29.44
CA ASP A 440 -13.86 1.66 29.07
C ASP A 440 -14.07 0.35 28.31
N LEU A 441 -13.17 0.02 27.39
CA LEU A 441 -13.28 -1.17 26.54
C LEU A 441 -12.96 -2.46 27.31
N MET A 442 -11.99 -2.41 28.21
CA MET A 442 -11.70 -3.51 29.14
C MET A 442 -12.87 -3.75 30.09
N VAL A 443 -13.42 -2.69 30.68
CA VAL A 443 -14.62 -2.78 31.53
C VAL A 443 -15.80 -3.36 30.74
N LEU A 444 -15.99 -2.92 29.49
CA LEU A 444 -17.02 -3.43 28.60
C LEU A 444 -16.81 -4.91 28.26
N LEU A 445 -15.58 -5.34 27.98
CA LEU A 445 -15.22 -6.73 27.72
C LEU A 445 -15.65 -7.63 28.87
N PHE A 446 -15.28 -7.29 30.10
CA PHE A 446 -15.70 -8.03 31.29
C PHE A 446 -17.22 -8.01 31.49
N LYS A 447 -17.87 -6.88 31.23
CA LYS A 447 -19.33 -6.74 31.35
C LYS A 447 -20.05 -7.69 30.39
N ILE A 448 -19.73 -7.63 29.10
CA ILE A 448 -20.37 -8.47 28.07
C ILE A 448 -20.03 -9.95 28.31
N SER A 449 -18.80 -10.26 28.69
CA SER A 449 -18.37 -11.64 29.02
C SER A 449 -19.24 -12.25 30.13
N ARG A 450 -19.57 -11.48 31.18
CA ARG A 450 -20.50 -11.89 32.24
C ARG A 450 -21.92 -12.06 31.70
N GLU A 451 -22.43 -11.10 30.93
CA GLU A 451 -23.77 -11.17 30.32
C GLU A 451 -23.93 -12.42 29.43
N LYS A 452 -22.88 -12.78 28.67
CA LYS A 452 -22.84 -13.94 27.77
C LYS A 452 -22.46 -15.25 28.46
N HIS A 453 -22.21 -15.25 29.78
CA HIS A 453 -21.78 -16.42 30.55
C HIS A 453 -20.49 -17.07 30.00
N GLN A 454 -19.58 -16.24 29.46
CA GLN A 454 -18.27 -16.65 28.96
C GLN A 454 -17.18 -16.03 29.85
N PRO A 455 -16.77 -16.70 30.95
CA PRO A 455 -15.78 -16.12 31.86
C PRO A 455 -14.44 -15.91 31.15
N LEU A 456 -13.83 -14.75 31.35
CA LEU A 456 -12.50 -14.45 30.81
C LEU A 456 -11.43 -15.25 31.56
N LYS A 457 -10.48 -15.80 30.82
CA LYS A 457 -9.26 -16.39 31.36
C LYS A 457 -8.28 -15.27 31.68
N ILE A 458 -8.43 -14.68 32.86
CA ILE A 458 -7.68 -13.48 33.30
C ILE A 458 -6.18 -13.76 33.34
N ASP A 459 -5.78 -14.94 33.81
CA ASP A 459 -4.38 -15.37 33.93
C ASP A 459 -3.94 -16.30 32.79
N ALA A 460 -4.60 -16.22 31.62
CA ALA A 460 -4.11 -16.94 30.44
C ALA A 460 -2.67 -16.52 30.13
N GLN A 461 -1.83 -17.46 29.71
CA GLN A 461 -0.45 -17.20 29.33
C GLN A 461 -0.30 -17.21 27.81
N ASP A 462 0.43 -16.21 27.28
CA ASP A 462 0.86 -16.18 25.89
C ASP A 462 1.96 -17.23 25.61
N ASN A 463 2.44 -17.31 24.36
CA ASN A 463 3.48 -18.28 23.99
C ASN A 463 4.83 -18.03 24.68
N SER A 464 5.04 -16.86 25.30
CA SER A 464 6.20 -16.51 26.13
C SER A 464 5.94 -16.70 27.63
N GLY A 465 4.78 -17.24 28.01
CA GLY A 465 4.39 -17.44 29.41
C GLY A 465 3.89 -16.19 30.11
N ARG A 466 3.63 -15.08 29.38
CA ARG A 466 3.21 -13.81 29.98
C ARG A 466 1.69 -13.75 30.12
N THR A 467 1.21 -13.20 31.23
CA THR A 467 -0.21 -12.94 31.49
C THR A 467 -0.62 -11.53 31.01
N PRO A 468 -1.93 -11.25 30.85
CA PRO A 468 -2.41 -9.88 30.61
C PRO A 468 -1.95 -8.89 31.67
N LEU A 469 -1.82 -9.31 32.95
CA LEU A 469 -1.30 -8.46 34.02
C LEU A 469 0.16 -8.04 33.76
N GLN A 470 1.01 -8.97 33.32
CA GLN A 470 2.40 -8.65 32.96
C GLN A 470 2.50 -7.71 31.77
N TRP A 471 1.61 -7.86 30.78
CA TRP A 471 1.49 -6.90 29.68
C TRP A 471 1.03 -5.51 30.17
N ALA A 472 0.05 -5.44 31.07
CA ALA A 472 -0.42 -4.17 31.64
C ALA A 472 0.69 -3.43 32.42
N VAL A 473 1.51 -4.19 33.16
CA VAL A 473 2.69 -3.67 33.86
C VAL A 473 3.75 -3.19 32.86
N ALA A 474 4.09 -3.99 31.86
CA ALA A 474 5.08 -3.63 30.82
C ALA A 474 4.64 -2.40 29.99
N SER A 475 3.34 -2.24 29.76
CA SER A 475 2.74 -1.08 29.11
C SER A 475 2.61 0.15 30.01
N LEU A 476 2.99 0.05 31.30
CA LEU A 476 2.88 1.12 32.28
C LEU A 476 1.45 1.67 32.40
N SER A 477 0.44 0.78 32.45
CA SER A 477 -0.98 1.13 32.51
C SER A 477 -1.58 0.82 33.89
N PRO A 478 -1.62 1.80 34.82
CA PRO A 478 -2.17 1.60 36.17
C PRO A 478 -3.64 1.19 36.14
N ASP A 479 -4.44 1.79 35.25
CA ASP A 479 -5.88 1.53 35.16
C ASP A 479 -6.16 0.08 34.75
N ALA A 480 -5.36 -0.49 33.84
CA ALA A 480 -5.47 -1.90 33.45
C ALA A 480 -5.04 -2.84 34.59
N VAL A 481 -3.95 -2.51 35.29
CA VAL A 481 -3.51 -3.27 36.47
C VAL A 481 -4.59 -3.27 37.56
N GLU A 482 -5.18 -2.11 37.86
CA GLU A 482 -6.27 -1.99 38.84
C GLU A 482 -7.46 -2.88 38.46
N VAL A 483 -7.93 -2.78 37.22
CA VAL A 483 -9.07 -3.58 36.75
C VAL A 483 -8.76 -5.07 36.79
N LEU A 484 -7.56 -5.51 36.41
CA LEU A 484 -7.20 -6.93 36.43
C LEU A 484 -7.14 -7.47 37.86
N LEU A 485 -6.53 -6.74 38.79
CA LEU A 485 -6.46 -7.13 40.20
C LEU A 485 -7.84 -7.16 40.85
N ASP A 486 -8.68 -6.15 40.62
CA ASP A 486 -10.07 -6.09 41.10
C ASP A 486 -10.94 -7.25 40.56
N ARG A 487 -10.52 -7.85 39.45
CA ARG A 487 -11.21 -8.98 38.82
C ARG A 487 -10.57 -10.33 39.15
N GLY A 488 -9.56 -10.34 40.01
CA GLY A 488 -8.96 -11.55 40.55
C GLY A 488 -7.78 -12.09 39.76
N ALA A 489 -7.01 -11.24 39.07
CA ALA A 489 -5.72 -11.64 38.52
C ALA A 489 -4.80 -12.16 39.63
N ASP A 490 -4.14 -13.29 39.40
CA ASP A 490 -3.36 -13.98 40.41
C ASP A 490 -1.95 -13.39 40.55
N LEU A 491 -1.62 -12.93 41.76
CA LEU A 491 -0.30 -12.41 42.11
C LEU A 491 0.66 -13.49 42.63
N SER A 492 0.18 -14.68 42.98
CA SER A 492 1.01 -15.74 43.59
C SER A 492 2.05 -16.31 42.63
N SER A 493 1.75 -16.33 41.32
CA SER A 493 2.66 -16.73 40.25
C SER A 493 3.12 -15.54 39.39
N PHE A 494 2.83 -14.30 39.79
CA PHE A 494 3.20 -13.12 39.03
C PHE A 494 4.71 -12.87 39.11
N VAL A 495 5.33 -12.70 37.95
CA VAL A 495 6.75 -12.32 37.83
C VAL A 495 6.83 -10.92 37.24
N PHE A 496 7.53 -10.02 37.91
CA PHE A 496 7.69 -8.65 37.45
C PHE A 496 8.41 -8.61 36.09
N PRO A 497 7.96 -7.79 35.12
CA PRO A 497 8.58 -7.74 33.80
C PRO A 497 10.04 -7.26 33.84
N ILE A 498 10.89 -7.82 32.97
CA ILE A 498 12.27 -7.38 32.78
C ILE A 498 12.34 -6.15 31.86
N GLU A 499 13.48 -5.45 31.85
CA GLU A 499 13.70 -4.21 31.08
C GLU A 499 13.27 -4.32 29.61
N SER A 500 13.60 -5.43 28.92
CA SER A 500 13.26 -5.62 27.51
C SER A 500 11.75 -5.66 27.23
N HIS A 501 10.92 -6.10 28.20
CA HIS A 501 9.46 -6.11 28.03
C HIS A 501 8.89 -4.69 27.99
N PHE A 502 9.41 -3.78 28.82
CA PHE A 502 9.03 -2.36 28.77
C PHE A 502 9.49 -1.72 27.45
N GLU A 503 10.68 -2.08 26.98
CA GLU A 503 11.26 -1.55 25.74
C GLU A 503 10.44 -1.92 24.51
N GLU A 504 10.02 -3.19 24.40
CA GLU A 504 9.14 -3.70 23.33
C GLU A 504 7.95 -2.76 23.12
N ARG A 505 7.41 -2.21 24.21
CA ARG A 505 6.27 -1.31 24.15
C ARG A 505 6.65 0.15 23.94
N ILE A 506 7.62 0.67 24.70
CA ILE A 506 7.95 2.11 24.73
C ILE A 506 8.51 2.61 23.38
N GLU A 507 9.18 1.76 22.59
CA GLU A 507 9.71 2.18 21.28
C GLU A 507 8.62 2.57 20.25
N HIS A 508 7.40 2.08 20.42
CA HIS A 508 6.26 2.38 19.55
C HIS A 508 5.74 3.83 19.68
N TYR A 509 6.17 4.59 20.70
CA TYR A 509 5.66 5.94 21.05
C TYR A 509 6.54 7.12 20.59
N ARG A 510 7.49 6.92 19.67
CA ARG A 510 8.55 7.91 19.36
C ARG A 510 8.09 9.27 18.80
N ARG A 511 6.80 9.62 18.81
CA ARG A 511 6.32 10.90 18.28
C ARG A 511 6.59 12.13 19.16
N GLU A 512 6.79 12.04 20.48
CA GLU A 512 7.19 13.23 21.28
C GLU A 512 7.89 12.89 22.62
N ARG A 513 9.15 13.37 22.82
CA ARG A 513 10.03 12.96 23.93
C ARG A 513 9.60 13.43 25.33
N ILE A 514 8.79 14.48 25.44
CA ILE A 514 8.47 15.14 26.72
C ILE A 514 7.25 14.50 27.38
N GLU A 515 6.18 14.28 26.61
CA GLU A 515 4.98 13.57 27.07
C GLU A 515 5.32 12.17 27.56
N LEU A 516 6.20 11.48 26.83
CA LEU A 516 6.66 10.14 27.16
C LEU A 516 7.25 10.05 28.58
N LYS A 517 8.09 11.01 29.00
CA LYS A 517 8.73 10.98 30.33
C LYS A 517 7.72 11.05 31.47
N LEU A 518 6.76 11.96 31.37
CA LEU A 518 5.74 12.10 32.41
C LEU A 518 4.82 10.88 32.43
N ARG A 519 4.32 10.45 31.27
CA ARG A 519 3.45 9.27 31.19
C ARG A 519 4.14 8.03 31.76
N MET A 520 5.42 7.81 31.41
CA MET A 520 6.22 6.73 31.97
C MET A 520 6.37 6.84 33.50
N THR A 521 6.66 8.04 34.02
CA THR A 521 6.85 8.24 35.46
C THR A 521 5.56 7.96 36.22
N VAL A 522 4.44 8.54 35.77
CA VAL A 522 3.14 8.36 36.43
C VAL A 522 2.64 6.92 36.28
N GLY A 523 2.80 6.35 35.09
CA GLY A 523 2.42 4.98 34.78
C GLY A 523 3.18 3.96 35.63
N ALA A 524 4.52 4.04 35.66
CA ALA A 524 5.33 3.12 36.47
C ALA A 524 5.01 3.21 37.96
N LEU A 525 4.92 4.42 38.52
CA LEU A 525 4.61 4.61 39.93
C LEU A 525 3.19 4.13 40.26
N GLY A 526 2.22 4.35 39.36
CA GLY A 526 0.86 3.89 39.58
C GLY A 526 0.69 2.38 39.46
N VAL A 527 1.45 1.74 38.57
CA VAL A 527 1.51 0.29 38.48
C VAL A 527 2.07 -0.31 39.77
N VAL A 528 3.18 0.23 40.29
CA VAL A 528 3.76 -0.21 41.57
C VAL A 528 2.74 -0.07 42.70
N GLU A 529 2.10 1.10 42.83
CA GLU A 529 1.14 1.29 43.92
C GLU A 529 -0.06 0.33 43.82
N ASN A 530 -0.55 0.07 42.62
CA ASN A 530 -1.66 -0.88 42.42
C ASN A 530 -1.24 -2.32 42.72
N LEU A 531 -0.03 -2.73 42.34
CA LEU A 531 0.53 -4.04 42.69
C LEU A 531 0.69 -4.20 44.21
N GLU A 532 1.27 -3.21 44.89
CA GLU A 532 1.45 -3.21 46.35
C GLU A 532 0.11 -3.26 47.10
N LYS A 533 -0.90 -2.50 46.64
CA LYS A 533 -2.28 -2.59 47.16
C LYS A 533 -2.89 -3.97 46.97
N GLY A 534 -2.55 -4.64 45.86
CA GLY A 534 -2.95 -6.01 45.57
C GLY A 534 -2.25 -7.06 46.45
N GLY A 535 -1.24 -6.66 47.23
CA GLY A 535 -0.45 -7.55 48.08
C GLY A 535 0.81 -8.09 47.43
N PHE A 536 1.25 -7.54 46.29
CA PHE A 536 2.54 -7.87 45.71
C PHE A 536 3.65 -7.10 46.44
N GLU A 537 4.64 -7.83 46.95
CA GLU A 537 5.83 -7.24 47.57
C GLU A 537 6.91 -7.07 46.49
N LEU A 538 7.08 -5.84 46.02
CA LEU A 538 8.15 -5.47 45.10
C LEU A 538 9.50 -5.77 45.75
N ASP A 539 10.45 -6.33 45.00
CA ASP A 539 11.82 -6.57 45.50
C ASP A 539 12.85 -5.53 45.00
N ARG A 540 14.10 -5.67 45.46
CA ARG A 540 15.19 -4.75 45.06
C ARG A 540 15.49 -4.83 43.56
N GLY A 541 15.39 -6.03 42.96
CA GLY A 541 15.60 -6.25 41.54
C GLY A 541 14.55 -5.52 40.70
N ASP A 542 13.28 -5.70 41.06
CA ASP A 542 12.14 -5.03 40.42
C ASP A 542 12.26 -3.50 40.51
N ALA A 543 12.64 -2.99 41.69
CA ALA A 543 12.87 -1.57 41.89
C ALA A 543 14.02 -1.04 41.01
N ILE A 544 15.13 -1.79 40.92
CA ILE A 544 16.26 -1.44 40.04
C ILE A 544 15.81 -1.44 38.57
N THR A 545 14.96 -2.37 38.13
CA THR A 545 14.41 -2.39 36.77
C THR A 545 13.66 -1.10 36.45
N ILE A 546 12.79 -0.62 37.35
CA ILE A 546 12.10 0.68 37.18
C ILE A 546 13.08 1.85 37.19
N MET A 547 14.08 1.84 38.08
CA MET A 547 15.10 2.90 38.13
C MET A 547 15.94 2.96 36.85
N ASN A 548 16.32 1.80 36.30
CA ASN A 548 17.04 1.69 35.03
C ASN A 548 16.19 2.19 33.87
N LEU A 549 14.90 1.87 33.86
CA LEU A 549 13.97 2.41 32.88
C LEU A 549 13.94 3.95 32.93
N PHE A 550 13.83 4.55 34.12
CA PHE A 550 13.84 6.00 34.26
C PHE A 550 15.16 6.64 33.81
N ALA A 551 16.30 6.01 34.13
CA ALA A 551 17.61 6.46 33.69
C ALA A 551 17.74 6.40 32.15
N LYS A 552 17.37 5.27 31.55
CA LYS A 552 17.45 5.03 30.09
C LYS A 552 16.67 6.08 29.30
N TYR A 553 15.48 6.42 29.75
CA TYR A 553 14.62 7.43 29.11
C TYR A 553 14.84 8.85 29.64
N LYS A 554 15.92 9.07 30.42
CA LYS A 554 16.37 10.39 30.88
C LYS A 554 15.28 11.14 31.65
N VAL A 555 14.47 10.40 32.42
CA VAL A 555 13.26 10.90 33.10
C VAL A 555 13.60 12.05 34.06
N PHE A 556 14.74 11.98 34.73
CA PHE A 556 15.20 12.97 35.70
C PHE A 556 16.37 13.85 35.20
N GLU A 557 16.72 13.82 33.90
CA GLU A 557 17.69 14.78 33.33
C GLU A 557 17.05 16.17 33.20
N LYS A 558 17.74 17.21 33.71
CA LYS A 558 17.29 18.60 33.64
C LYS A 558 17.42 19.15 32.20
N PRO A 559 16.39 19.82 31.65
CA PRO A 559 16.49 20.47 30.33
C PRO A 559 17.52 21.59 30.33
N ALA A 560 18.37 21.66 29.29
CA ALA A 560 19.43 22.68 29.17
C ALA A 560 18.92 24.13 28.99
N ASP A 561 17.66 24.31 28.56
CA ASP A 561 17.10 25.61 28.15
C ASP A 561 16.04 26.20 29.11
N LEU A 562 16.08 25.88 30.42
CA LEU A 562 15.11 26.36 31.43
C LEU A 562 14.92 27.90 31.39
N ALA A 563 15.98 28.64 31.06
CA ALA A 563 16.02 30.10 31.11
C ALA A 563 15.29 30.82 29.94
N LYS A 564 15.15 30.20 28.76
CA LYS A 564 14.64 30.89 27.55
C LYS A 564 13.11 31.05 27.51
N GLY A 565 12.36 30.28 28.29
CA GLY A 565 10.89 30.24 28.28
C GLY A 565 10.18 30.61 29.60
N TRP A 566 10.94 30.84 30.67
CA TRP A 566 10.41 30.89 32.04
C TRP A 566 9.33 31.95 32.28
N CYS A 567 9.49 33.17 31.74
CA CYS A 567 8.51 34.26 31.94
C CYS A 567 7.16 33.97 31.27
N LYS A 568 7.13 33.23 30.15
CA LYS A 568 5.90 32.80 29.49
C LYS A 568 5.25 31.63 30.23
N PHE A 569 6.07 30.73 30.76
CA PHE A 569 5.65 29.61 31.59
C PHE A 569 4.98 30.07 32.89
N GLU A 570 5.60 31.00 33.64
CA GLU A 570 5.10 31.45 34.95
C GLU A 570 3.66 31.96 34.91
N LYS A 571 3.30 32.73 33.87
CA LYS A 571 1.93 33.25 33.74
C LYS A 571 0.90 32.14 33.57
N LYS A 572 1.17 31.19 32.67
CA LYS A 572 0.25 30.07 32.39
C LYS A 572 0.23 29.02 33.50
N ALA A 573 1.36 28.76 34.15
CA ALA A 573 1.46 27.73 35.18
C ALA A 573 0.66 28.07 36.47
N LYS A 574 0.40 29.36 36.73
CA LYS A 574 -0.47 29.80 37.83
C LYS A 574 -1.95 29.50 37.60
N ASP A 575 -2.37 29.45 36.33
CA ASP A 575 -3.75 29.17 35.95
C ASP A 575 -4.05 27.66 35.85
N ILE A 576 -3.01 26.82 35.92
CA ILE A 576 -3.13 25.36 35.85
C ILE A 576 -3.13 24.79 37.25
N MET A 577 -4.29 24.27 37.67
CA MET A 577 -4.47 23.69 38.99
C MET A 577 -4.27 22.17 38.94
N VAL A 578 -3.28 21.68 39.69
CA VAL A 578 -3.03 20.24 39.91
C VAL A 578 -4.02 19.70 40.94
N LYS A 579 -4.26 20.48 42.00
CA LYS A 579 -5.34 20.33 42.97
C LYS A 579 -6.06 21.67 43.15
N PRO A 580 -7.27 21.71 43.74
CA PRO A 580 -7.99 22.97 43.97
C PRO A 580 -7.17 24.07 44.66
N ASP A 581 -6.18 23.69 45.47
CA ASP A 581 -5.33 24.55 46.29
C ASP A 581 -3.83 24.52 45.89
N LEU A 582 -3.47 23.86 44.78
CA LEU A 582 -2.07 23.74 44.35
C LEU A 582 -1.94 23.94 42.83
N SER A 583 -1.33 25.06 42.42
CA SER A 583 -1.04 25.32 41.01
C SER A 583 0.22 24.58 40.53
N LEU A 584 0.34 24.41 39.21
CA LEU A 584 1.56 23.88 38.60
C LEU A 584 2.77 24.77 38.90
N PHE A 585 2.56 26.09 38.99
CA PHE A 585 3.59 27.04 39.38
C PHE A 585 4.10 26.80 40.80
N ASP A 586 3.19 26.57 41.74
CA ASP A 586 3.55 26.28 43.14
C ASP A 586 4.30 24.95 43.22
N LEU A 587 3.79 23.92 42.52
CA LEU A 587 4.38 22.59 42.50
C LEU A 587 5.83 22.58 42.01
N VAL A 588 6.16 23.29 40.92
CA VAL A 588 7.52 23.35 40.37
C VAL A 588 8.51 24.09 41.29
N ARG A 589 8.01 24.82 42.28
CA ARG A 589 8.85 25.53 43.28
C ARG A 589 8.97 24.79 44.60
N LEU A 590 8.17 23.75 44.82
CA LEU A 590 8.27 22.91 46.00
C LEU A 590 9.56 22.10 45.96
N ARG A 591 10.15 21.87 47.13
CA ARG A 591 11.17 20.82 47.24
C ARG A 591 10.47 19.46 47.04
N PRO A 592 11.12 18.47 46.42
CA PRO A 592 10.54 17.13 46.24
C PRO A 592 9.94 16.53 47.52
N LYS A 593 10.57 16.75 48.67
CA LYS A 593 10.08 16.34 50.00
C LYS A 593 8.73 16.97 50.40
N GLN A 594 8.47 18.21 49.99
CA GLN A 594 7.22 18.90 50.30
C GLN A 594 6.12 18.45 49.33
N ALA A 595 6.45 18.30 48.05
CA ALA A 595 5.51 17.85 47.03
C ALA A 595 4.99 16.43 47.28
N THR A 596 5.86 15.50 47.69
CA THR A 596 5.50 14.10 48.05
C THR A 596 4.55 13.98 49.24
N LYS A 597 4.40 15.03 50.06
CA LYS A 597 3.39 15.07 51.15
C LYS A 597 2.04 15.62 50.70
N LEU A 598 2.01 16.34 49.59
CA LEU A 598 0.83 17.07 49.11
C LEU A 598 0.14 16.34 47.95
N LEU A 599 0.88 15.50 47.23
CA LEU A 599 0.41 14.82 46.02
C LEU A 599 0.67 13.31 46.09
N THR A 600 -0.32 12.54 45.66
CA THR A 600 -0.24 11.12 45.34
C THR A 600 -0.04 10.92 43.84
N TYR A 601 0.43 9.75 43.39
CA TYR A 601 0.50 9.45 41.95
C TYR A 601 -0.88 9.60 41.26
N SER A 602 -1.98 9.24 41.93
CA SER A 602 -3.35 9.37 41.40
C SER A 602 -3.70 10.83 41.13
N ASP A 603 -3.20 11.76 41.97
CA ASP A 603 -3.39 13.19 41.75
C ASP A 603 -2.67 13.65 40.47
N TYR A 604 -1.46 13.14 40.22
CA TYR A 604 -0.73 13.39 38.97
C TYR A 604 -1.42 12.76 37.76
N LEU A 605 -1.98 11.57 37.89
CA LEU A 605 -2.70 10.88 36.82
C LEU A 605 -3.99 11.63 36.45
N LYS A 606 -4.76 12.08 37.45
CA LYS A 606 -5.93 12.95 37.24
C LYS A 606 -5.55 14.27 36.56
N PHE A 607 -4.43 14.85 36.98
CA PHE A 607 -3.90 16.06 36.37
C PHE A 607 -3.58 15.86 34.88
N LEU A 608 -2.89 14.78 34.51
CA LEU A 608 -2.57 14.48 33.12
C LEU A 608 -3.81 14.15 32.28
N LYS A 609 -4.80 13.43 32.82
CA LYS A 609 -6.09 13.17 32.13
C LYS A 609 -6.86 14.46 31.84
N LYS A 610 -6.80 15.45 32.74
CA LYS A 610 -7.51 16.73 32.60
C LYS A 610 -6.93 17.64 31.53
N TYR A 611 -5.63 17.52 31.24
CA TYR A 611 -4.95 18.42 30.30
C TYR A 611 -4.18 17.60 29.24
N PRO A 612 -4.78 17.35 28.05
CA PRO A 612 -4.15 16.55 27.00
C PRO A 612 -2.88 17.22 26.41
N ALA A 613 -2.04 16.38 25.79
CA ALA A 613 -0.66 16.67 25.40
C ALA A 613 -0.47 17.97 24.59
N ASP A 614 -1.35 18.25 23.63
CA ASP A 614 -1.25 19.45 22.78
C ASP A 614 -1.25 20.77 23.57
N ASN A 615 -1.94 20.81 24.71
CA ASN A 615 -1.97 21.96 25.61
C ASN A 615 -0.77 21.99 26.58
N LEU A 616 -0.18 20.82 26.85
CA LEU A 616 0.91 20.62 27.81
C LEU A 616 2.30 20.74 27.19
N ASN A 617 2.49 20.30 25.95
CA ASN A 617 3.79 20.11 25.32
C ASN A 617 4.66 21.38 25.29
N GLN A 618 4.05 22.54 25.03
CA GLN A 618 4.78 23.81 25.01
C GLN A 618 5.12 24.33 26.42
N LEU A 619 4.38 23.91 27.45
CA LEU A 619 4.49 24.41 28.82
C LEU A 619 5.34 23.49 29.72
N ILE A 620 5.19 22.19 29.54
CA ILE A 620 5.79 21.16 30.38
C ILE A 620 7.22 20.81 29.94
N GLY A 621 7.59 21.01 28.67
CA GLY A 621 8.97 20.76 28.23
C GLY A 621 10.04 21.45 29.09
N THR A 622 9.69 22.60 29.69
CA THR A 622 10.58 23.37 30.56
C THR A 622 10.71 22.78 31.97
N CYS A 623 9.69 22.10 32.53
CA CYS A 623 9.70 21.59 33.91
C CYS A 623 9.53 20.07 34.05
N ALA A 624 9.34 19.34 32.94
CA ALA A 624 9.06 17.90 32.93
C ALA A 624 10.06 17.09 33.75
N GLY A 625 11.36 17.33 33.57
CA GLY A 625 12.41 16.63 34.33
C GLY A 625 12.31 16.88 35.84
N HIS A 626 11.97 18.11 36.25
CA HIS A 626 11.80 18.44 37.67
C HIS A 626 10.53 17.81 38.27
N LEU A 627 9.44 17.79 37.51
CA LEU A 627 8.21 17.10 37.93
C LEU A 627 8.46 15.59 38.04
N CYS A 628 9.11 14.98 37.04
CA CYS A 628 9.45 13.57 37.07
C CYS A 628 10.38 13.22 38.24
N GLU A 629 11.42 14.03 38.49
CA GLU A 629 12.30 13.89 39.65
C GLU A 629 11.52 13.97 40.96
N THR A 630 10.62 14.95 41.07
CA THR A 630 9.76 15.16 42.24
C THR A 630 8.84 13.97 42.51
N MET A 631 8.18 13.46 41.47
CA MET A 631 7.26 12.33 41.56
C MET A 631 7.98 11.04 41.95
N SER A 632 9.11 10.76 41.31
CA SER A 632 9.89 9.54 41.54
C SER A 632 10.73 9.57 42.81
N ARG A 633 10.92 10.75 43.43
CA ARG A 633 11.82 10.92 44.58
C ARG A 633 11.52 9.99 45.74
N LYS A 634 10.24 9.83 46.10
CA LYS A 634 9.85 8.95 47.21
C LYS A 634 10.26 7.51 46.94
N PHE A 635 9.90 7.00 45.76
CA PHE A 635 10.28 5.66 45.31
C PHE A 635 11.79 5.42 45.37
N PHE A 636 12.60 6.33 44.82
CA PHE A 636 14.07 6.15 44.83
C PHE A 636 14.67 6.17 46.24
N LYS A 637 14.13 6.97 47.15
CA LYS A 637 14.62 7.01 48.53
C LYS A 637 14.27 5.74 49.31
N ASP A 638 13.02 5.33 49.23
CA ASP A 638 12.50 4.17 49.93
C ASP A 638 13.34 2.93 49.57
N TRP A 639 13.77 2.83 48.32
CA TRP A 639 14.60 1.73 47.82
C TRP A 639 16.13 1.90 47.97
N ALA A 640 16.63 3.11 48.21
CA ALA A 640 18.07 3.37 48.36
C ALA A 640 18.58 3.33 49.81
N LEU A 641 17.68 3.42 50.80
CA LEU A 641 18.07 3.45 52.22
C LEU A 641 18.81 2.19 52.67
N ASP A 642 18.23 1.02 52.43
CA ASP A 642 18.84 -0.25 52.82
C ASP A 642 20.15 -0.53 52.06
N PRO A 643 20.23 -0.39 50.72
CA PRO A 643 21.49 -0.44 49.98
C PRO A 643 22.59 0.49 50.52
N PHE A 644 22.25 1.72 50.88
CA PHE A 644 23.21 2.66 51.46
C PHE A 644 23.72 2.21 52.83
N MET A 645 22.82 1.69 53.67
CA MET A 645 23.19 1.13 54.96
C MET A 645 24.11 -0.09 54.82
N GLU A 646 23.86 -0.96 53.84
CA GLU A 646 24.73 -2.09 53.50
C GLU A 646 26.13 -1.62 53.06
N LEU A 647 26.19 -0.67 52.13
CA LEU A 647 27.45 -0.11 51.62
C LEU A 647 28.28 0.56 52.72
N THR A 648 27.62 1.21 53.67
CA THR A 648 28.26 1.83 54.84
C THR A 648 28.50 0.84 55.99
N ARG A 649 28.11 -0.43 55.83
CA ARG A 649 28.18 -1.49 56.86
C ARG A 649 27.51 -1.07 58.17
N CYS A 650 26.37 -0.38 58.07
CA CYS A 650 25.59 0.14 59.19
C CYS A 650 26.39 1.00 60.19
N ARG A 651 27.47 1.65 59.74
CA ARG A 651 28.32 2.50 60.60
C ARG A 651 27.68 3.84 60.95
N LEU A 652 26.68 4.27 60.18
CA LEU A 652 25.93 5.50 60.40
C LEU A 652 24.56 5.16 61.01
N PRO A 653 24.07 5.95 61.99
CA PRO A 653 22.69 5.83 62.46
C PRO A 653 21.68 6.02 61.33
N ILE A 654 20.52 5.33 61.39
CA ILE A 654 19.47 5.39 60.35
C ILE A 654 19.08 6.84 60.02
N LEU A 655 18.85 7.68 61.05
CA LEU A 655 18.52 9.10 60.87
C LEU A 655 19.61 9.87 60.11
N THR A 656 20.89 9.56 60.34
CA THR A 656 22.01 10.18 59.62
C THR A 656 22.05 9.73 58.16
N SER A 657 21.79 8.45 57.91
CA SER A 657 21.71 7.89 56.56
C SER A 657 20.54 8.46 55.76
N GLU A 658 19.37 8.59 56.38
CA GLU A 658 18.20 9.26 55.80
C GLU A 658 18.53 10.71 55.42
N MET A 659 19.23 11.46 56.30
CA MET A 659 19.65 12.83 56.01
C MET A 659 20.62 12.93 54.83
N ILE A 660 21.52 11.95 54.64
CA ILE A 660 22.47 11.94 53.51
C ILE A 660 21.72 11.64 52.21
N ILE A 661 20.91 10.57 52.20
CA ILE A 661 20.10 10.15 51.04
C ILE A 661 19.11 11.24 50.64
N GLU A 662 18.62 12.02 51.59
CA GLU A 662 17.71 13.14 51.35
C GLU A 662 18.29 14.17 50.37
N GLU A 663 19.61 14.41 50.40
CA GLU A 663 20.28 15.43 49.57
C GLU A 663 20.75 14.91 48.21
N LEU A 664 20.76 13.58 47.98
CA LEU A 664 21.27 12.98 46.76
C LEU A 664 20.23 13.01 45.61
N PRO A 665 20.63 13.31 44.36
CA PRO A 665 19.74 13.21 43.19
C PRO A 665 19.35 11.75 42.90
N ASN A 666 18.25 11.54 42.16
CA ASN A 666 17.75 10.19 41.86
C ASN A 666 18.77 9.31 41.12
N GLU A 667 19.63 9.90 40.29
CA GLU A 667 20.74 9.18 39.64
C GLU A 667 21.72 8.58 40.66
N ASP A 668 22.08 9.34 41.69
CA ASP A 668 22.99 8.86 42.74
C ASP A 668 22.32 7.80 43.62
N LEU A 669 21.02 7.97 43.91
CA LEU A 669 20.22 6.97 44.64
C LEU A 669 20.17 5.63 43.88
N ARG A 670 19.95 5.68 42.57
CA ARG A 670 20.02 4.50 41.70
C ARG A 670 21.41 3.87 41.72
N ASN A 671 22.47 4.67 41.63
CA ASN A 671 23.85 4.17 41.65
C ASN A 671 24.21 3.49 42.98
N ILE A 672 23.67 3.97 44.10
CA ILE A 672 23.75 3.29 45.41
C ILE A 672 23.11 1.90 45.35
N CYS A 673 21.88 1.80 44.84
CA CYS A 673 21.19 0.51 44.69
C CYS A 673 21.99 -0.48 43.84
N LEU A 674 22.49 -0.02 42.68
CA LEU A 674 23.30 -0.82 41.76
C LEU A 674 24.63 -1.29 42.39
N ALA A 675 25.28 -0.42 43.17
CA ALA A 675 26.54 -0.75 43.84
C ALA A 675 26.33 -1.83 44.92
N ALA A 676 25.24 -1.78 45.68
CA ALA A 676 24.94 -2.79 46.69
C ALA A 676 24.66 -4.17 46.07
N THR A 677 23.98 -4.25 44.92
CA THR A 677 23.79 -5.53 44.21
C THR A 677 25.08 -6.22 43.80
N ARG A 678 26.15 -5.47 43.47
CA ARG A 678 27.46 -6.03 43.10
C ARG A 678 28.28 -6.58 44.27
N LEU A 679 27.89 -6.27 45.52
CA LEU A 679 28.53 -6.80 46.72
C LEU A 679 27.93 -8.14 47.16
N ASN A 680 26.73 -8.44 46.69
CA ASN A 680 25.97 -9.65 47.03
C ASN A 680 25.99 -10.71 45.91
N SER A 681 26.63 -10.43 44.76
CA SER A 681 26.92 -11.38 43.67
C SER A 681 28.37 -11.81 43.69
#